data_AF-A0A7J4V0F3-F1
#
_entry.id   AF-A0A7J4V0F3-F1
#
_cell.length_a   1.000
_cell.length_b   1.000
_cell.length_c   1.000
_cell.angle_alpha   90.00
_cell.angle_beta   90.00
_cell.angle_gamma   90.00
#
_symmetry.space_group_name_H-M   'P 1'
#
loop_
_entity.id
_entity.type
_entity.pdbx_description
1 polymer ?
#
loop_
_entity_poly.entity_id
_entity_poly.type
_entity_poly.pdbx_seq_one_letter_code
_entity_poly.pdbx_strand_id
1 'polypeptide(L)'
;MAGNYLKSLQLAKQLEERAKEAGKNKERAEQEHDSLQEFLKTCKENDTDVSDVERTLAEFNASMNGKDYQTALAHVRKASDEAKSAFVKRIGEVADSAEGLLNLAQIPASDAKGALELLEKSREQALRDDHQSAMKSAKSAYDAAERALHEYFSSLLSQAQEVLIQAKEMGDDVSLYEELLRKGRSALDKQEYETGLMHVKEALEGAGENVRDQVNTAIDDVEELIAAGDELKADMSKVKAHVDRAKAALEALRFKEALAYAKRAEAEGENSISSKLQDILREAKEGIRRLKAVDEDVTSPQELLEQGQTALKQKNYIEALRAINLANERIREKQFKSVLDVIAQAKDKFVLAKKIGVDMTKAIMLLNTARDNYRLGKFEDSVRYAEQSRKEIDDALAVFYSARDQIVELAKAIKFAEDLGGDASSVKRVLADAKKTFESKEYERTAELAKQGLGEARKAAHDWTMDAIDATDRAFKLGKSVGADMSETEGLLQRALASMSEEDMPESVKQARAGLDAANAAMTRVLSDKLHNLDQFVQGFSGQEDLAKVTENITDARLRLSDHAFEKVFELLKEAQQRIEKAGEEECERLLALATAKIETLKGMDGDVADLDILLNRVRQAMSRKVYEDATARAKEIIESANDMMLKLVQAEFSGIKDTLEEAKAVGIDVESSKARIKEARASFEKKDLEAAHSALRDTRVSLKDMITRFDGIKDKIRRAEELISEAQRSRADVSKQSKALETAKAKFHEGDFDEAEMMLNDLTSAAEKKLAMYLAAKFILASKESIDLGEENGIDVSEAQEMLARAKDLMKAKDYEQALETAKLCSDRAVESITEASKIMVKDLQRLITDAKNVGVDTSGPEVLAEKAVALVRTGDYPEALRCIDSAKNDIDQIKNLSSQAAVEIKVARTNLKDAETLDMEVGPSRELLDQAVEALTRHQYAIALELAKKSSETSSEVTRNTIWSTLERFKERIDRATSEGASIGTAERCVADGVAAFNDKRYQDALRLAMQCEVEMDRAELQREVGSKAVDMARRKYDEAAEEGISSEAVRRLVSEAEDLLLKGKYVDALSKALESGDEIHIIRESIDNARIELSSVTEQVERLRKVGIDTTQCDEMVDMVHEFLSRHEFAKAKDALHRCSEKAVLLFEDSINEV
;
A
#
# COMPACT_ATOMS: atom_id res chain seq x y z
N MET A 1 145.13 18.70 85.17
CA MET A 1 145.51 19.42 83.93
C MET A 1 144.55 19.06 82.79
N ALA A 2 144.04 20.10 82.13
CA ALA A 2 143.63 20.15 80.70
C ALA A 2 142.52 19.26 80.11
N GLY A 3 141.89 18.32 80.82
CA GLY A 3 140.84 17.45 80.24
C GLY A 3 139.40 17.98 80.25
N ASN A 4 139.08 18.93 81.15
CA ASN A 4 137.68 19.35 81.38
C ASN A 4 137.25 20.62 80.63
N TYR A 5 138.20 21.44 80.14
CA TYR A 5 137.87 22.73 79.53
C TYR A 5 137.28 22.58 78.11
N LEU A 6 137.73 21.57 77.36
CA LEU A 6 137.24 21.28 76.00
C LEU A 6 135.85 20.60 76.01
N LYS A 7 135.56 19.75 77.01
CA LYS A 7 134.21 19.21 77.26
C LYS A 7 133.25 20.28 77.81
N SER A 8 133.70 21.17 78.71
CA SER A 8 132.84 22.24 79.24
C SER A 8 132.52 23.31 78.19
N LEU A 9 133.41 23.59 77.24
CA LEU A 9 133.15 24.55 76.16
C LEU A 9 132.19 23.98 75.09
N GLN A 10 132.28 22.70 74.74
CA GLN A 10 131.30 22.03 73.86
C GLN A 10 129.94 21.88 74.54
N LEU A 11 129.90 21.52 75.82
CA LEU A 11 128.66 21.43 76.61
C LEU A 11 128.03 22.82 76.80
N ALA A 12 128.82 23.88 77.03
CA ALA A 12 128.32 25.25 77.14
C ALA A 12 127.76 25.77 75.82
N LYS A 13 128.38 25.45 74.67
CA LYS A 13 127.87 25.84 73.34
C LYS A 13 126.59 25.06 72.97
N GLN A 14 126.52 23.77 73.30
CA GLN A 14 125.28 22.98 73.16
C GLN A 14 124.18 23.42 74.13
N LEU A 15 124.51 23.84 75.35
CA LEU A 15 123.55 24.40 76.31
C LEU A 15 123.09 25.81 75.90
N GLU A 16 123.95 26.62 75.27
CA GLU A 16 123.59 27.94 74.73
C GLU A 16 122.72 27.81 73.47
N GLU A 17 123.02 26.89 72.56
CA GLU A 17 122.16 26.57 71.41
C GLU A 17 120.80 25.99 71.85
N ARG A 18 120.79 25.06 72.82
CA ARG A 18 119.54 24.55 73.41
C ARG A 18 118.76 25.63 74.17
N ALA A 19 119.42 26.58 74.84
CA ALA A 19 118.76 27.70 75.49
C ALA A 19 118.21 28.72 74.49
N LYS A 20 118.90 28.96 73.37
CA LYS A 20 118.41 29.78 72.25
C LYS A 20 117.25 29.11 71.51
N GLU A 21 117.30 27.81 71.26
CA GLU A 21 116.19 27.04 70.68
C GLU A 21 115.00 26.97 71.64
N ALA A 22 115.23 26.72 72.94
CA ALA A 22 114.19 26.77 73.97
C ALA A 22 113.56 28.16 74.09
N GLY A 23 114.36 29.23 74.03
CA GLY A 23 113.88 30.62 74.02
C GLY A 23 113.04 30.94 72.78
N LYS A 24 113.50 30.54 71.59
CA LYS A 24 112.74 30.69 70.34
C LYS A 24 111.46 29.85 70.32
N ASN A 25 111.50 28.62 70.85
CA ASN A 25 110.33 27.75 70.94
C ASN A 25 109.32 28.26 71.96
N LYS A 26 109.79 28.84 73.08
CA LYS A 26 108.93 29.51 74.06
C LYS A 26 108.23 30.73 73.45
N GLU A 27 108.98 31.61 72.80
CA GLU A 27 108.43 32.81 72.16
C GLU A 27 107.43 32.46 71.05
N ARG A 28 107.72 31.41 70.25
CA ARG A 28 106.79 30.87 69.25
C ARG A 28 105.55 30.23 69.89
N ALA A 29 105.71 29.48 70.98
CA ALA A 29 104.59 28.84 71.67
C ALA A 29 103.66 29.86 72.33
N GLU A 30 104.20 30.93 72.91
CA GLU A 30 103.43 32.05 73.47
C GLU A 30 102.70 32.84 72.35
N GLN A 31 103.38 33.14 71.24
CA GLN A 31 102.75 33.78 70.07
C GLN A 31 101.61 32.94 69.47
N GLU A 32 101.83 31.64 69.27
CA GLU A 32 100.82 30.72 68.74
C GLU A 32 99.66 30.55 69.74
N HIS A 33 99.93 30.54 71.04
CA HIS A 33 98.90 30.51 72.08
C HIS A 33 98.04 31.79 72.10
N ASP A 34 98.66 32.97 72.00
CA ASP A 34 97.94 34.24 71.96
C ASP A 34 97.04 34.31 70.72
N SER A 35 97.55 33.85 69.56
CA SER A 35 96.76 33.74 68.32
C SER A 35 95.60 32.74 68.45
N LEU A 36 95.81 31.63 69.16
CA LEU A 36 94.78 30.64 69.45
C LEU A 36 93.72 31.20 70.41
N GLN A 37 94.10 31.99 71.41
CA GLN A 37 93.13 32.63 72.33
C GLN A 37 92.24 33.63 71.60
N GLU A 38 92.80 34.42 70.68
CA GLU A 38 92.03 35.34 69.85
C GLU A 38 91.05 34.57 68.94
N PHE A 39 91.49 33.47 68.33
CA PHE A 39 90.64 32.61 67.52
C PHE A 39 89.56 31.88 68.34
N LEU A 40 89.88 31.42 69.55
CA LEU A 40 88.90 30.79 70.45
C LEU A 40 87.83 31.76 70.93
N LYS A 41 88.15 33.05 71.07
CA LYS A 41 87.15 34.08 71.33
C LYS A 41 86.16 34.17 70.16
N THR A 42 86.64 34.13 68.93
CA THR A 42 85.79 34.07 67.74
C THR A 42 84.95 32.78 67.70
N CYS A 43 85.53 31.63 68.08
CA CYS A 43 84.80 30.36 68.18
C CYS A 43 83.64 30.43 69.19
N LYS A 44 83.88 31.04 70.36
CA LYS A 44 82.86 31.22 71.40
C LYS A 44 81.76 32.21 71.01
N GLU A 45 82.11 33.29 70.30
CA GLU A 45 81.13 34.24 69.74
C GLU A 45 80.23 33.63 68.66
N ASN A 46 80.59 32.46 68.12
CA ASN A 46 79.82 31.73 67.10
C ASN A 46 79.33 30.36 67.60
N ASP A 47 79.29 30.16 68.92
CA ASP A 47 78.78 28.96 69.59
C ASP A 47 79.42 27.66 69.07
N THR A 48 80.72 27.68 68.79
CA THR A 48 81.48 26.51 68.36
C THR A 48 81.86 25.66 69.58
N ASP A 49 81.67 24.34 69.50
CA ASP A 49 82.11 23.41 70.53
C ASP A 49 83.64 23.30 70.55
N VAL A 50 84.25 23.77 71.64
CA VAL A 50 85.71 23.81 71.84
C VAL A 50 86.18 22.85 72.93
N SER A 51 85.34 21.89 73.34
CA SER A 51 85.63 20.95 74.42
C SER A 51 86.93 20.15 74.22
N ASP A 52 87.19 19.67 73.00
CA ASP A 52 88.43 18.96 72.65
C ASP A 52 89.66 19.91 72.67
N VAL A 53 89.48 21.17 72.27
CA VAL A 53 90.53 22.19 72.27
C VAL A 53 90.93 22.56 73.70
N GLU A 54 89.94 22.70 74.60
CA GLU A 54 90.16 23.01 76.01
C GLU A 54 90.97 21.91 76.72
N ARG A 55 90.75 20.64 76.33
CA ARG A 55 91.57 19.50 76.79
C ARG A 55 93.02 19.61 76.29
N THR A 56 93.23 19.88 75.01
CA THR A 56 94.59 20.00 74.44
C THR A 56 95.32 21.26 74.96
N LEU A 57 94.59 22.34 75.28
CA LEU A 57 95.12 23.53 75.96
C LEU A 57 95.57 23.25 77.41
N ALA A 58 94.90 22.34 78.13
CA ALA A 58 95.36 21.92 79.45
C ALA A 58 96.72 21.19 79.38
N GLU A 59 96.92 20.36 78.34
CA GLU A 59 98.18 19.67 78.05
C GLU A 59 99.30 20.66 77.65
N PHE A 60 98.97 21.71 76.89
CA PHE A 60 99.87 22.83 76.60
C PHE A 60 100.33 23.56 77.87
N ASN A 61 99.41 23.96 78.73
CA ASN A 61 99.71 24.68 79.98
C ASN A 61 100.60 23.85 80.92
N ALA A 62 100.37 22.53 80.99
CA ALA A 62 101.22 21.61 81.74
C ALA A 62 102.66 21.57 81.17
N SER A 63 102.79 21.52 79.84
CA SER A 63 104.09 21.48 79.14
C SER A 63 104.88 22.80 79.27
N MET A 64 104.20 23.95 79.21
CA MET A 64 104.80 25.28 79.46
C MET A 64 105.34 25.42 80.88
N ASN A 65 104.61 24.94 81.89
CA ASN A 65 105.03 24.93 83.29
C ASN A 65 106.23 23.98 83.52
N GLY A 66 106.29 22.86 82.79
CA GLY A 66 107.40 21.91 82.79
C GLY A 66 108.68 22.41 82.10
N LYS A 67 108.64 23.59 81.45
CA LYS A 67 109.70 24.15 80.59
C LYS A 67 110.06 23.29 79.38
N ASP A 68 109.18 22.38 78.96
CA ASP A 68 109.31 21.61 77.72
C ASP A 68 108.62 22.36 76.57
N TYR A 69 109.33 23.35 76.05
CA TYR A 69 108.77 24.28 75.06
C TYR A 69 108.54 23.63 73.69
N GLN A 70 109.15 22.47 73.40
CA GLN A 70 108.96 21.77 72.13
C GLN A 70 107.63 21.00 72.11
N THR A 71 107.30 20.30 73.19
CA THR A 71 106.00 19.64 73.34
C THR A 71 104.88 20.66 73.54
N ALA A 72 105.12 21.74 74.29
CA ALA A 72 104.16 22.86 74.39
C ALA A 72 103.83 23.43 72.99
N LEU A 73 104.81 23.75 72.16
CA LEU A 73 104.56 24.23 70.79
C LEU A 73 103.75 23.23 69.95
N ALA A 74 103.98 21.92 70.11
CA ALA A 74 103.20 20.89 69.42
C ALA A 74 101.75 20.81 69.91
N HIS A 75 101.51 20.88 71.23
CA HIS A 75 100.17 20.88 71.81
C HIS A 75 99.37 22.14 71.42
N VAL A 76 100.00 23.32 71.39
CA VAL A 76 99.30 24.55 70.98
C VAL A 76 98.95 24.55 69.48
N ARG A 77 99.83 24.00 68.63
CA ARG A 77 99.52 23.81 67.21
C ARG A 77 98.38 22.81 67.01
N LYS A 78 98.43 21.69 67.74
CA LYS A 78 97.36 20.69 67.72
C LYS A 78 96.02 21.27 68.19
N ALA A 79 96.03 22.06 69.27
CA ALA A 79 94.85 22.76 69.77
C ALA A 79 94.33 23.79 68.74
N SER A 80 95.22 24.46 68.00
CA SER A 80 94.85 25.38 66.92
C SER A 80 94.21 24.66 65.74
N ASP A 81 94.72 23.50 65.34
CA ASP A 81 94.14 22.68 64.27
C ASP A 81 92.78 22.09 64.70
N GLU A 82 92.65 21.63 65.95
CA GLU A 82 91.39 21.16 66.52
C GLU A 82 90.34 22.29 66.57
N ALA A 83 90.74 23.52 66.95
CA ALA A 83 89.85 24.68 66.97
C ALA A 83 89.37 25.06 65.56
N LYS A 84 90.26 25.07 64.57
CA LYS A 84 89.90 25.34 63.18
C LYS A 84 88.96 24.28 62.63
N SER A 85 89.22 23.00 62.91
CA SER A 85 88.35 21.90 62.49
C SER A 85 86.95 21.99 63.11
N ALA A 86 86.84 22.33 64.40
CA ALA A 86 85.56 22.52 65.05
C ALA A 86 84.79 23.71 64.46
N PHE A 87 85.49 24.80 64.15
CA PHE A 87 84.89 26.00 63.56
C PHE A 87 84.43 25.77 62.11
N VAL A 88 85.20 25.03 61.30
CA VAL A 88 84.79 24.62 59.94
C VAL A 88 83.54 23.74 59.99
N LYS A 89 83.46 22.81 60.95
CA LYS A 89 82.26 22.00 61.15
C LYS A 89 81.04 22.86 61.46
N ARG A 90 81.20 23.89 62.31
CA ARG A 90 80.12 24.84 62.64
C ARG A 90 79.69 25.68 61.44
N ILE A 91 80.62 26.14 60.61
CA ILE A 91 80.33 26.81 59.33
C ILE A 91 79.50 25.89 58.43
N GLY A 92 79.88 24.60 58.36
CA GLY A 92 79.14 23.56 57.66
C GLY A 92 77.69 23.42 58.16
N GLU A 93 77.48 23.29 59.47
CA GLU A 93 76.14 23.16 60.07
C GLU A 93 75.22 24.36 59.75
N VAL A 94 75.76 25.58 59.76
CA VAL A 94 74.99 26.79 59.40
C VAL A 94 74.69 26.83 57.91
N ALA A 95 75.64 26.43 57.07
CA ALA A 95 75.43 26.31 55.62
C ALA A 95 74.39 25.23 55.29
N ASP A 96 74.44 24.07 55.95
CA ASP A 96 73.47 22.97 55.79
C ASP A 96 72.06 23.39 56.24
N SER A 97 71.96 24.20 57.29
CA SER A 97 70.68 24.75 57.76
C SER A 97 70.06 25.70 56.73
N ALA A 98 70.88 26.54 56.08
CA ALA A 98 70.43 27.41 55.00
C ALA A 98 70.01 26.61 53.75
N GLU A 99 70.75 25.55 53.41
CA GLU A 99 70.39 24.61 52.33
C GLU A 99 69.09 23.86 52.66
N GLY A 100 68.88 23.48 53.92
CA GLY A 100 67.64 22.88 54.42
C GLY A 100 66.42 23.78 54.21
N LEU A 101 66.53 25.09 54.47
CA LEU A 101 65.44 26.05 54.22
C LEU A 101 65.08 26.18 52.74
N LEU A 102 66.09 26.17 51.85
CA LEU A 102 65.88 26.23 50.39
C LEU A 102 65.20 24.95 49.88
N ASN A 103 65.58 23.79 50.42
CA ASN A 103 65.02 22.49 50.05
C ASN A 103 63.61 22.27 50.59
N LEU A 104 63.28 22.78 51.78
CA LEU A 104 61.95 22.65 52.41
C LEU A 104 60.83 23.18 51.50
N ALA A 105 61.09 24.28 50.79
CA ALA A 105 60.11 24.88 49.89
C ALA A 105 60.30 24.52 48.41
N GLN A 106 61.37 23.80 48.05
CA GLN A 106 61.79 23.59 46.66
C GLN A 106 61.81 24.92 45.89
N ILE A 107 62.40 25.96 46.51
CA ILE A 107 62.40 27.31 45.94
C ILE A 107 63.11 27.26 44.59
N PRO A 108 62.55 27.85 43.52
CA PRO A 108 63.22 27.93 42.23
C PRO A 108 64.63 28.51 42.37
N ALA A 109 65.61 27.90 41.70
CA ALA A 109 67.00 28.33 41.80
C ALA A 109 67.23 29.80 41.38
N SER A 110 66.33 30.37 40.56
CA SER A 110 66.31 31.79 40.21
C SER A 110 66.08 32.69 41.41
N ASP A 111 65.17 32.29 42.30
CA ASP A 111 64.68 33.08 43.43
C ASP A 111 65.58 32.83 44.65
N ALA A 112 66.20 31.65 44.73
CA ALA A 112 67.22 31.29 45.70
C ALA A 112 68.65 31.74 45.31
N LYS A 113 68.85 32.39 44.16
CA LYS A 113 70.17 32.71 43.59
C LYS A 113 71.10 33.44 44.57
N GLY A 114 70.57 34.43 45.29
CA GLY A 114 71.35 35.19 46.27
C GLY A 114 71.84 34.35 47.45
N ALA A 115 71.04 33.39 47.91
CA ALA A 115 71.43 32.47 48.99
C ALA A 115 72.43 31.41 48.50
N LEU A 116 72.23 30.86 47.30
CA LEU A 116 73.12 29.88 46.67
C LEU A 116 74.53 30.46 46.41
N GLU A 117 74.62 31.69 45.89
CA GLU A 117 75.91 32.37 45.70
C GLU A 117 76.65 32.61 47.02
N LEU A 118 75.93 32.88 48.12
CA LEU A 118 76.53 33.09 49.43
C LEU A 118 76.98 31.77 50.08
N LEU A 119 76.26 30.66 49.83
CA LEU A 119 76.68 29.32 50.23
C LEU A 119 77.96 28.89 49.49
N GLU A 120 78.03 29.15 48.19
CA GLU A 120 79.22 28.87 47.39
C GLU A 120 80.41 29.71 47.85
N LYS A 121 80.22 31.02 48.06
CA LYS A 121 81.25 31.91 48.64
C LYS A 121 81.72 31.46 50.01
N SER A 122 80.82 30.98 50.87
CA SER A 122 81.16 30.40 52.17
C SER A 122 82.05 29.17 52.02
N ARG A 123 81.69 28.24 51.12
CA ARG A 123 82.48 27.03 50.83
C ARG A 123 83.87 27.37 50.29
N GLU A 124 83.98 28.32 49.36
CA GLU A 124 85.27 28.77 48.82
C GLU A 124 86.17 29.43 49.89
N GLN A 125 85.60 30.26 50.76
CA GLN A 125 86.32 30.93 51.85
C GLN A 125 86.78 29.92 52.91
N ALA A 126 85.97 28.91 53.22
CA ALA A 126 86.33 27.83 54.11
C ALA A 126 87.51 27.00 53.58
N LEU A 127 87.57 26.76 52.25
CA LEU A 127 88.68 26.06 51.59
C LEU A 127 89.99 26.87 51.53
N ARG A 128 89.92 28.20 51.68
CA ARG A 128 91.09 29.11 51.70
C ARG A 128 91.59 29.44 53.11
N ASP A 129 91.09 28.73 54.13
CA ASP A 129 91.35 28.97 55.55
C ASP A 129 90.93 30.38 56.05
N ASP A 130 90.06 31.09 55.31
CA ASP A 130 89.46 32.36 55.75
C ASP A 130 88.14 32.10 56.49
N HIS A 131 88.28 31.55 57.69
CA HIS A 131 87.15 31.03 58.46
C HIS A 131 86.17 32.11 58.93
N GLN A 132 86.65 33.31 59.29
CA GLN A 132 85.77 34.40 59.74
C GLN A 132 84.87 34.90 58.60
N SER A 133 85.43 35.10 57.40
CA SER A 133 84.64 35.47 56.24
C SER A 133 83.66 34.36 55.85
N ALA A 134 84.10 33.10 55.89
CA ALA A 134 83.24 31.94 55.60
C ALA A 134 82.02 31.87 56.54
N MET A 135 82.20 32.03 57.85
CA MET A 135 81.09 32.04 58.81
C MET A 135 80.11 33.20 58.56
N LYS A 136 80.63 34.38 58.21
CA LYS A 136 79.81 35.54 57.87
C LYS A 136 78.99 35.29 56.60
N SER A 137 79.59 34.67 55.59
CA SER A 137 78.91 34.30 54.35
C SER A 137 77.85 33.21 54.59
N ALA A 138 78.13 32.21 55.44
CA ALA A 138 77.15 31.19 55.85
C ALA A 138 75.94 31.78 56.58
N LYS A 139 76.14 32.67 57.56
CA LYS A 139 75.06 33.39 58.25
C LYS A 139 74.25 34.26 57.28
N SER A 140 74.93 34.99 56.39
CA SER A 140 74.26 35.81 55.37
C SER A 140 73.47 34.96 54.37
N ALA A 141 73.95 33.75 54.06
CA ALA A 141 73.25 32.80 53.22
C ALA A 141 71.97 32.28 53.89
N TYR A 142 72.02 32.00 55.20
CA TYR A 142 70.84 31.64 55.98
C TYR A 142 69.78 32.74 55.97
N ASP A 143 70.17 33.99 56.27
CA ASP A 143 69.25 35.14 56.26
C ASP A 143 68.66 35.40 54.86
N ALA A 144 69.41 35.10 53.80
CA ALA A 144 68.94 35.20 52.42
C ALA A 144 67.99 34.05 52.05
N ALA A 145 68.27 32.83 52.51
CA ALA A 145 67.42 31.67 52.32
C ALA A 145 66.07 31.82 53.05
N GLU A 146 66.07 32.33 54.28
CA GLU A 146 64.86 32.61 55.05
C GLU A 146 63.99 33.68 54.38
N ARG A 147 64.60 34.75 53.87
CA ARG A 147 63.88 35.79 53.12
C ARG A 147 63.26 35.23 51.83
N ALA A 148 64.02 34.48 51.06
CA ALA A 148 63.53 33.83 49.84
C ALA A 148 62.37 32.87 50.14
N LEU A 149 62.46 32.10 51.24
CA LEU A 149 61.41 31.21 51.71
C LEU A 149 60.13 31.97 52.07
N HIS A 150 60.26 33.08 52.81
CA HIS A 150 59.13 33.91 53.22
C HIS A 150 58.43 34.57 52.02
N GLU A 151 59.20 35.13 51.08
CA GLU A 151 58.68 35.72 49.84
C GLU A 151 57.98 34.68 48.97
N TYR A 152 58.58 33.49 48.83
CA TYR A 152 58.01 32.39 48.08
C TYR A 152 56.69 31.90 48.70
N PHE A 153 56.64 31.73 50.02
CA PHE A 153 55.41 31.40 50.73
C PHE A 153 54.33 32.46 50.48
N SER A 154 54.66 33.75 50.63
CA SER A 154 53.71 34.85 50.41
C SER A 154 53.18 34.90 48.97
N SER A 155 54.03 34.57 47.99
CA SER A 155 53.63 34.44 46.59
C SER A 155 52.63 33.29 46.39
N LEU A 156 52.95 32.09 46.89
CA LEU A 156 52.05 30.92 46.80
C LEU A 156 50.71 31.18 47.50
N LEU A 157 50.72 31.85 48.66
CA LEU A 157 49.52 32.18 49.41
C LEU A 157 48.63 33.18 48.66
N SER A 158 49.24 34.13 47.93
CA SER A 158 48.52 35.07 47.07
C SER A 158 47.91 34.37 45.87
N GLN A 159 48.66 33.47 45.22
CA GLN A 159 48.17 32.66 44.11
C GLN A 159 47.00 31.77 44.54
N ALA A 160 47.12 31.09 45.68
CA ALA A 160 46.07 30.23 46.22
C ALA A 160 44.79 31.04 46.55
N GLN A 161 44.94 32.26 47.05
CA GLN A 161 43.81 33.16 47.30
C GLN A 161 43.13 33.60 46.00
N GLU A 162 43.90 33.92 44.96
CA GLU A 162 43.36 34.30 43.66
C GLU A 162 42.57 33.15 43.01
N VAL A 163 43.13 31.93 43.04
CA VAL A 163 42.44 30.71 42.55
C VAL A 163 41.13 30.47 43.30
N LEU A 164 41.11 30.63 44.63
CA LEU A 164 39.88 30.47 45.42
C LEU A 164 38.80 31.49 45.09
N ILE A 165 39.17 32.74 44.85
CA ILE A 165 38.22 33.78 44.43
C ILE A 165 37.62 33.40 43.08
N GLN A 166 38.46 32.95 42.14
CA GLN A 166 37.99 32.48 40.83
C GLN A 166 37.07 31.27 40.96
N ALA A 167 37.44 30.26 41.76
CA ALA A 167 36.63 29.06 42.00
C ALA A 167 35.25 29.40 42.59
N LYS A 168 35.22 30.33 43.55
CA LYS A 168 33.98 30.81 44.18
C LYS A 168 33.09 31.59 43.21
N GLU A 169 33.68 32.44 42.37
CA GLU A 169 32.94 33.15 41.31
C GLU A 169 32.37 32.20 40.25
N MET A 170 33.04 31.06 40.02
CA MET A 170 32.59 30.00 39.12
C MET A 170 31.57 29.05 39.76
N GLY A 171 31.22 29.27 41.03
CA GLY A 171 30.14 28.58 41.73
C GLY A 171 30.57 27.34 42.53
N ASP A 172 31.87 27.16 42.74
CA ASP A 172 32.42 26.00 43.46
C ASP A 172 32.43 26.21 44.99
N ASP A 173 32.26 25.15 45.78
CA ASP A 173 32.30 25.22 47.24
C ASP A 173 33.75 25.24 47.76
N VAL A 174 34.20 26.44 48.12
CA VAL A 174 35.58 26.70 48.55
C VAL A 174 35.77 26.67 50.06
N SER A 175 34.74 26.33 50.84
CA SER A 175 34.74 26.48 52.31
C SER A 175 35.89 25.75 53.01
N LEU A 176 36.22 24.53 52.54
CA LEU A 176 37.33 23.72 53.08
C LEU A 176 38.70 24.39 52.83
N TYR A 177 38.89 24.90 51.62
CA TYR A 177 40.15 25.49 51.18
C TYR A 177 40.36 26.91 51.74
N GLU A 178 39.29 27.67 51.97
CA GLU A 178 39.34 28.93 52.72
C GLU A 178 39.89 28.72 54.14
N GLU A 179 39.49 27.63 54.81
CA GLU A 179 39.99 27.26 56.14
C GLU A 179 41.46 26.79 56.10
N LEU A 180 41.86 26.01 55.09
CA LEU A 180 43.26 25.63 54.88
C LEU A 180 44.16 26.85 54.64
N LEU A 181 43.71 27.82 53.83
CA LEU A 181 44.46 29.04 53.56
C LEU A 181 44.55 29.94 54.79
N ARG A 182 43.50 29.97 55.63
CA ARG A 182 43.53 30.65 56.94
C ARG A 182 44.56 30.01 57.88
N LYS A 183 44.63 28.67 57.94
CA LYS A 183 45.67 27.96 58.70
C LYS A 183 47.06 28.24 58.16
N GLY A 184 47.23 28.26 56.84
CA GLY A 184 48.48 28.65 56.16
C GLY A 184 48.95 30.07 56.52
N ARG A 185 48.05 31.07 56.54
CA ARG A 185 48.37 32.44 57.00
C ARG A 185 48.84 32.45 58.45
N SER A 186 48.10 31.76 59.34
CA SER A 186 48.49 31.71 60.75
C SER A 186 49.84 31.01 60.96
N ALA A 187 50.19 30.03 60.14
CA ALA A 187 51.49 29.36 60.19
C ALA A 187 52.62 30.27 59.71
N LEU A 188 52.38 31.08 58.66
CA LEU A 188 53.32 32.10 58.17
C LEU A 188 53.63 33.14 59.26
N ASP A 189 52.61 33.66 59.95
CA ASP A 189 52.78 34.64 61.05
C ASP A 189 53.60 34.07 62.23
N LYS A 190 53.55 32.75 62.43
CA LYS A 190 54.28 32.01 63.47
C LYS A 190 55.65 31.48 63.01
N GLN A 191 56.03 31.70 61.75
CA GLN A 191 57.23 31.15 61.12
C GLN A 191 57.27 29.61 61.07
N GLU A 192 56.10 28.96 61.09
CA GLU A 192 55.95 27.51 60.92
C GLU A 192 55.85 27.17 59.42
N TYR A 193 56.96 27.31 58.69
CA TYR A 193 56.98 27.27 57.22
C TYR A 193 56.57 25.91 56.62
N GLU A 194 56.93 24.79 57.24
CA GLU A 194 56.67 23.44 56.71
C GLU A 194 55.16 23.11 56.67
N THR A 195 54.48 23.24 57.81
CA THR A 195 53.03 23.00 57.93
C THR A 195 52.22 24.03 57.15
N GLY A 196 52.68 25.28 57.14
CA GLY A 196 52.05 26.36 56.39
C GLY A 196 52.09 26.14 54.88
N LEU A 197 53.24 25.77 54.31
CA LEU A 197 53.38 25.49 52.88
C LEU A 197 52.55 24.29 52.45
N MET A 198 52.46 23.25 53.29
CA MET A 198 51.61 22.09 53.03
C MET A 198 50.13 22.50 52.88
N HIS A 199 49.60 23.26 53.83
CA HIS A 199 48.21 23.72 53.77
C HIS A 199 47.91 24.66 52.59
N VAL A 200 48.87 25.51 52.22
CA VAL A 200 48.71 26.41 51.05
C VAL A 200 48.75 25.63 49.73
N LYS A 201 49.66 24.66 49.60
CA LYS A 201 49.73 23.79 48.40
C LYS A 201 48.46 22.96 48.25
N GLU A 202 47.98 22.35 49.34
CA GLU A 202 46.73 21.58 49.35
C GLU A 202 45.51 22.43 48.97
N ALA A 203 45.45 23.69 49.45
CA ALA A 203 44.42 24.63 49.05
C ALA A 203 44.51 25.04 47.57
N LEU A 204 45.73 25.25 47.05
CA LEU A 204 45.96 25.65 45.65
C LEU A 204 45.65 24.52 44.67
N GLU A 205 46.03 23.28 45.00
CA GLU A 205 45.73 22.09 44.20
C GLU A 205 44.24 21.77 44.22
N GLY A 206 43.65 21.65 45.43
CA GLY A 206 42.25 21.25 45.58
C GLY A 206 41.24 22.28 45.06
N ALA A 207 41.50 23.58 45.23
CA ALA A 207 40.62 24.62 44.68
C ALA A 207 40.77 24.79 43.17
N GLY A 208 41.92 24.40 42.61
CA GLY A 208 42.20 24.50 41.18
C GLY A 208 41.67 23.31 40.37
N GLU A 209 41.55 22.12 40.97
CA GLU A 209 41.23 20.88 40.27
C GLU A 209 39.84 20.90 39.63
N ASN A 210 38.78 21.14 40.41
CA ASN A 210 37.40 21.20 39.91
C ASN A 210 37.21 22.25 38.80
N VAL A 211 37.82 23.43 38.99
CA VAL A 211 37.71 24.54 38.05
C VAL A 211 38.47 24.24 36.75
N ARG A 212 39.64 23.58 36.87
CA ARG A 212 40.41 23.10 35.73
C ARG A 212 39.63 22.06 34.94
N ASP A 213 38.96 21.12 35.61
CA ASP A 213 38.13 20.10 34.97
C ASP A 213 36.94 20.70 34.22
N GLN A 214 36.28 21.71 34.81
CA GLN A 214 35.21 22.45 34.13
C GLN A 214 35.71 23.15 32.85
N VAL A 215 36.89 23.77 32.88
CA VAL A 215 37.47 24.43 31.70
C VAL A 215 37.91 23.41 30.65
N ASN A 216 38.54 22.31 31.06
CA ASN A 216 38.94 21.24 30.15
C ASN A 216 37.73 20.63 29.44
N THR A 217 36.67 20.32 30.18
CA THR A 217 35.41 19.82 29.59
C THR A 217 34.87 20.77 28.52
N ALA A 218 34.86 22.08 28.81
CA ALA A 218 34.40 23.08 27.86
C ALA A 218 35.33 23.23 26.64
N ILE A 219 36.62 22.94 26.76
CA ILE A 219 37.56 22.93 25.63
C ILE A 219 37.33 21.67 24.78
N ASP A 220 37.17 20.50 25.41
CA ASP A 220 36.93 19.23 24.73
C ASP A 220 35.63 19.26 23.90
N ASP A 221 34.54 19.81 24.45
CA ASP A 221 33.28 20.01 23.73
C ASP A 221 33.46 20.86 22.45
N VAL A 222 34.33 21.87 22.50
CA VAL A 222 34.64 22.73 21.35
C VAL A 222 35.54 22.00 20.33
N GLU A 223 36.45 21.15 20.78
CA GLU A 223 37.28 20.34 19.88
C GLU A 223 36.45 19.31 19.10
N GLU A 224 35.43 18.73 19.73
CA GLU A 224 34.44 17.90 19.02
C GLU A 224 33.68 18.70 17.95
N LEU A 225 33.27 19.95 18.27
CA LEU A 225 32.66 20.84 17.29
C LEU A 225 33.61 21.15 16.13
N ILE A 226 34.91 21.38 16.41
CA ILE A 226 35.92 21.59 15.37
C ILE A 226 36.01 20.38 14.42
N ALA A 227 36.05 19.16 14.96
CA ALA A 227 36.09 17.94 14.15
C ALA A 227 34.87 17.81 13.22
N ALA A 228 33.67 18.05 13.77
CA ALA A 228 32.43 18.05 12.98
C ALA A 228 32.43 19.17 11.91
N GLY A 229 32.94 20.36 12.25
CA GLY A 229 33.07 21.48 11.32
C GLY A 229 34.05 21.23 10.18
N ASP A 230 35.18 20.57 10.44
CA ASP A 230 36.16 20.22 9.41
C ASP A 230 35.61 19.15 8.44
N GLU A 231 34.83 18.17 8.93
CA GLU A 231 34.11 17.20 8.07
C GLU A 231 33.09 17.90 7.15
N LEU A 232 32.43 18.95 7.67
CA LEU A 232 31.52 19.83 6.94
C LEU A 232 32.21 20.82 5.99
N LYS A 233 33.55 20.93 6.05
CA LYS A 233 34.33 21.98 5.41
C LYS A 233 33.83 23.39 5.77
N ALA A 234 33.42 23.59 7.02
CA ALA A 234 33.10 24.89 7.59
C ALA A 234 34.38 25.64 7.98
N ASP A 235 34.33 26.98 8.03
CA ASP A 235 35.47 27.80 8.45
C ASP A 235 35.63 27.79 9.97
N MET A 236 36.52 26.93 10.48
CA MET A 236 36.81 26.78 11.92
C MET A 236 38.03 27.59 12.38
N SER A 237 38.56 28.49 11.55
CA SER A 237 39.80 29.21 11.84
C SER A 237 39.73 30.08 13.12
N LYS A 238 38.61 30.79 13.31
CA LYS A 238 38.38 31.63 14.50
C LYS A 238 38.15 30.80 15.77
N VAL A 239 37.46 29.68 15.64
CA VAL A 239 37.19 28.73 16.74
C VAL A 239 38.50 28.16 17.28
N LYS A 240 39.37 27.67 16.38
CA LYS A 240 40.72 27.17 16.71
C LYS A 240 41.55 28.23 17.45
N ALA A 241 41.52 29.48 16.99
CA ALA A 241 42.24 30.57 17.64
C ALA A 241 41.73 30.92 19.06
N HIS A 242 40.43 30.76 19.35
CA HIS A 242 39.90 30.96 20.70
C HIS A 242 40.20 29.77 21.62
N VAL A 243 40.23 28.54 21.11
CA VAL A 243 40.68 27.36 21.86
C VAL A 243 42.14 27.51 22.29
N ASP A 244 43.02 27.95 21.39
CA ASP A 244 44.44 28.19 21.72
C ASP A 244 44.59 29.24 22.84
N ARG A 245 43.77 30.30 22.81
CA ARG A 245 43.74 31.31 23.88
C ARG A 245 43.18 30.77 25.20
N ALA A 246 42.19 29.88 25.14
CA ALA A 246 41.64 29.22 26.32
C ALA A 246 42.69 28.33 27.00
N LYS A 247 43.42 27.51 26.22
CA LYS A 247 44.52 26.67 26.71
C LYS A 247 45.64 27.50 27.34
N ALA A 248 46.07 28.58 26.68
CA ALA A 248 47.10 29.47 27.23
C ALA A 248 46.66 30.16 28.54
N ALA A 249 45.39 30.56 28.67
CA ALA A 249 44.86 31.12 29.91
C ALA A 249 44.74 30.06 31.03
N LEU A 250 44.44 28.81 30.67
CA LEU A 250 44.39 27.69 31.61
C LEU A 250 45.76 27.35 32.20
N GLU A 251 46.81 27.33 31.36
CA GLU A 251 48.21 27.15 31.81
C GLU A 251 48.66 28.27 32.75
N ALA A 252 48.15 29.49 32.55
CA ALA A 252 48.42 30.64 33.41
C ALA A 252 47.55 30.71 34.69
N LEU A 253 46.74 29.67 34.97
CA LEU A 253 45.80 29.59 36.10
C LEU A 253 44.73 30.72 36.12
N ARG A 254 44.41 31.29 34.94
CA ARG A 254 43.34 32.29 34.75
C ARG A 254 42.06 31.62 34.28
N PHE A 255 41.48 30.79 35.14
CA PHE A 255 40.37 29.92 34.82
C PHE A 255 39.14 30.63 34.25
N LYS A 256 38.82 31.83 34.75
CA LYS A 256 37.68 32.62 34.27
C LYS A 256 37.86 33.11 32.83
N GLU A 257 39.07 33.55 32.49
CA GLU A 257 39.41 33.96 31.12
C GLU A 257 39.40 32.75 30.18
N ALA A 258 39.96 31.62 30.63
CA ALA A 258 39.98 30.37 29.89
C ALA A 258 38.56 29.89 29.56
N LEU A 259 37.65 29.84 30.55
CA LEU A 259 36.26 29.45 30.32
C LEU A 259 35.53 30.43 29.38
N ALA A 260 35.81 31.73 29.47
CA ALA A 260 35.20 32.72 28.59
C ALA A 260 35.63 32.55 27.13
N TYR A 261 36.91 32.22 26.88
CA TYR A 261 37.38 31.90 25.54
C TYR A 261 36.79 30.59 25.01
N ALA A 262 36.72 29.53 25.84
CA ALA A 262 36.07 28.27 25.47
C ALA A 262 34.60 28.47 25.06
N LYS A 263 33.80 29.18 25.87
CA LYS A 263 32.39 29.48 25.55
C LYS A 263 32.20 30.35 24.30
N ARG A 264 33.14 31.26 24.01
CA ARG A 264 33.12 32.04 22.76
C ARG A 264 33.42 31.15 21.56
N ALA A 265 34.38 30.25 21.69
CA ALA A 265 34.73 29.28 20.66
C ALA A 265 33.55 28.36 20.36
N GLU A 266 32.85 27.86 21.39
CA GLU A 266 31.62 27.07 21.27
C GLU A 266 30.56 27.79 20.43
N ALA A 267 30.21 29.03 20.80
CA ALA A 267 29.20 29.82 20.09
C ALA A 267 29.60 30.15 18.64
N GLU A 268 30.87 30.44 18.36
CA GLU A 268 31.36 30.66 17.00
C GLU A 268 31.38 29.36 16.17
N GLY A 269 31.68 28.23 16.79
CA GLY A 269 31.65 26.90 16.17
C GLY A 269 30.25 26.49 15.76
N GLU A 270 29.28 26.62 16.68
CA GLU A 270 27.86 26.35 16.40
C GLU A 270 27.34 27.19 15.22
N ASN A 271 27.68 28.48 15.18
CA ASN A 271 27.25 29.37 14.11
C ASN A 271 27.85 29.00 12.74
N SER A 272 29.13 28.64 12.72
CA SER A 272 29.85 28.27 11.49
C SER A 272 29.30 26.98 10.90
N ILE A 273 29.06 25.97 11.74
CA ILE A 273 28.45 24.69 11.38
C ILE A 273 27.00 24.88 10.90
N SER A 274 26.19 25.64 11.64
CA SER A 274 24.80 25.90 11.32
C SER A 274 24.64 26.62 9.98
N SER A 275 25.47 27.64 9.70
CA SER A 275 25.47 28.35 8.42
C SER A 275 25.77 27.40 7.26
N LYS A 276 26.77 26.53 7.41
CA LYS A 276 27.17 25.61 6.34
C LYS A 276 26.10 24.56 6.07
N LEU A 277 25.50 23.99 7.13
CA LEU A 277 24.38 23.04 7.01
C LEU A 277 23.16 23.67 6.35
N GLN A 278 22.87 24.96 6.60
CA GLN A 278 21.77 25.66 5.93
C GLN A 278 21.98 25.82 4.42
N ASP A 279 23.21 26.04 3.97
CA ASP A 279 23.54 26.08 2.53
C ASP A 279 23.29 24.73 1.86
N ILE A 280 23.78 23.63 2.46
CA ILE A 280 23.59 22.26 1.93
C ILE A 280 22.09 21.90 1.91
N LEU A 281 21.34 22.33 2.93
CA LEU A 281 19.90 22.14 3.02
C LEU A 281 19.14 22.93 1.93
N ARG A 282 19.64 24.11 1.53
CA ARG A 282 19.08 24.86 0.40
C ARG A 282 19.28 24.12 -0.92
N GLU A 283 20.47 23.56 -1.14
CA GLU A 283 20.76 22.74 -2.33
C GLU A 283 19.85 21.51 -2.40
N ALA A 284 19.67 20.80 -1.29
CA ALA A 284 18.76 19.65 -1.22
C ALA A 284 17.29 20.05 -1.49
N LYS A 285 16.83 21.20 -0.97
CA LYS A 285 15.49 21.75 -1.29
C LYS A 285 15.33 22.08 -2.77
N GLU A 286 16.34 22.67 -3.40
CA GLU A 286 16.32 22.94 -4.84
C GLU A 286 16.29 21.63 -5.64
N GLY A 287 17.11 20.64 -5.27
CA GLY A 287 17.10 19.31 -5.87
C GLY A 287 15.73 18.63 -5.84
N ILE A 288 15.03 18.70 -4.70
CA ILE A 288 13.66 18.19 -4.55
C ILE A 288 12.66 18.98 -5.42
N ARG A 289 12.79 20.31 -5.51
CA ARG A 289 11.93 21.12 -6.40
C ARG A 289 12.08 20.72 -7.86
N ARG A 290 13.31 20.47 -8.32
CA ARG A 290 13.57 20.01 -9.70
C ARG A 290 12.95 18.64 -9.95
N LEU A 291 13.03 17.70 -8.99
CA LEU A 291 12.34 16.41 -9.10
C LEU A 291 10.81 16.56 -9.16
N LYS A 292 10.22 17.45 -8.35
CA LYS A 292 8.77 17.75 -8.41
C LYS A 292 8.34 18.34 -9.76
N ALA A 293 9.18 19.16 -10.39
CA ALA A 293 8.85 19.77 -11.69
C ALA A 293 8.70 18.74 -12.82
N VAL A 294 9.30 17.55 -12.64
CA VAL A 294 9.27 16.43 -13.58
C VAL A 294 8.34 15.31 -13.07
N ASP A 295 7.55 15.58 -12.02
CA ASP A 295 6.57 14.67 -11.42
C ASP A 295 7.16 13.36 -10.85
N GLU A 296 8.43 13.41 -10.42
CA GLU A 296 9.12 12.27 -9.83
C GLU A 296 8.84 12.13 -8.32
N ASP A 297 8.90 10.89 -7.80
CA ASP A 297 8.71 10.62 -6.37
C ASP A 297 9.83 11.21 -5.51
N VAL A 298 9.44 12.17 -4.65
CA VAL A 298 10.29 12.93 -3.73
C VAL A 298 10.09 12.57 -2.27
N THR A 299 9.27 11.57 -1.96
CA THR A 299 8.86 11.25 -0.58
C THR A 299 10.07 10.94 0.30
N SER A 300 10.93 10.02 -0.14
CA SER A 300 12.14 9.63 0.61
C SER A 300 13.17 10.78 0.78
N PRO A 301 13.57 11.53 -0.27
CA PRO A 301 14.40 12.73 -0.11
C PRO A 301 13.82 13.77 0.84
N GLN A 302 12.50 13.93 0.84
CA GLN A 302 11.82 14.97 1.61
C GLN A 302 11.70 14.61 3.09
N GLU A 303 11.42 13.34 3.42
CA GLU A 303 11.49 12.82 4.79
C GLU A 303 12.89 12.96 5.40
N LEU A 304 13.94 12.60 4.65
CA LEU A 304 15.33 12.74 5.09
C LEU A 304 15.73 14.22 5.30
N LEU A 305 15.22 15.11 4.46
CA LEU A 305 15.41 16.55 4.62
C LEU A 305 14.70 17.09 5.87
N GLU A 306 13.50 16.60 6.19
CA GLU A 306 12.75 16.96 7.40
C GLU A 306 13.41 16.43 8.67
N GLN A 307 13.95 15.20 8.63
CA GLN A 307 14.77 14.64 9.70
C GLN A 307 16.01 15.52 9.94
N GLY A 308 16.72 15.90 8.87
CA GLY A 308 17.86 16.81 8.95
C GLY A 308 17.51 18.19 9.53
N GLN A 309 16.36 18.75 9.16
CA GLN A 309 15.87 20.01 9.73
C GLN A 309 15.53 19.89 11.22
N THR A 310 14.99 18.76 11.64
CA THR A 310 14.61 18.52 13.04
C THR A 310 15.85 18.35 13.90
N ALA A 311 16.82 17.55 13.44
CA ALA A 311 18.12 17.41 14.09
C ALA A 311 18.87 18.75 14.21
N LEU A 312 18.80 19.59 13.16
CA LEU A 312 19.40 20.93 13.19
C LEU A 312 18.75 21.85 14.25
N LYS A 313 17.41 21.78 14.41
CA LYS A 313 16.71 22.53 15.48
C LYS A 313 17.06 22.04 16.88
N GLN A 314 17.39 20.76 17.01
CA GLN A 314 17.80 20.13 18.27
C GLN A 314 19.30 20.30 18.55
N LYS A 315 20.06 20.99 17.68
CA LYS A 315 21.52 21.13 17.72
C LYS A 315 22.30 19.81 17.55
N ASN A 316 21.66 18.75 17.04
CA ASN A 316 22.34 17.51 16.67
C ASN A 316 22.95 17.63 15.26
N TYR A 317 24.09 18.33 15.16
CA TYR A 317 24.69 18.68 13.87
C TYR A 317 25.16 17.47 13.04
N ILE A 318 25.64 16.41 13.69
CA ILE A 318 26.11 15.17 13.02
C ILE A 318 24.93 14.41 12.38
N GLU A 319 23.83 14.25 13.12
CA GLU A 319 22.62 13.62 12.57
C GLU A 319 21.99 14.46 11.46
N ALA A 320 21.99 15.79 11.63
CA ALA A 320 21.54 16.72 10.60
C ALA A 320 22.34 16.55 9.31
N LEU A 321 23.67 16.46 9.41
CA LEU A 321 24.55 16.25 8.26
C LEU A 321 24.27 14.91 7.56
N ARG A 322 24.21 13.81 8.30
CA ARG A 322 23.96 12.48 7.71
C ARG A 322 22.63 12.45 6.96
N ALA A 323 21.57 12.97 7.57
CA ALA A 323 20.24 12.97 6.96
C ALA A 323 20.19 13.84 5.69
N ILE A 324 20.82 15.02 5.70
CA ILE A 324 20.86 15.91 4.54
C ILE A 324 21.72 15.33 3.40
N ASN A 325 22.85 14.70 3.70
CA ASN A 325 23.69 14.05 2.70
C ASN A 325 22.99 12.86 2.05
N LEU A 326 22.33 12.02 2.85
CA LEU A 326 21.53 10.91 2.34
C LEU A 326 20.37 11.42 1.48
N ALA A 327 19.72 12.52 1.85
CA ALA A 327 18.71 13.17 1.01
C ALA A 327 19.30 13.57 -0.36
N ASN A 328 20.48 14.20 -0.38
CA ASN A 328 21.18 14.59 -1.61
C ASN A 328 21.60 13.40 -2.50
N GLU A 329 22.01 12.29 -1.90
CA GLU A 329 22.28 11.06 -2.64
C GLU A 329 21.03 10.50 -3.29
N ARG A 330 19.92 10.39 -2.54
CA ARG A 330 18.63 9.94 -3.08
C ARG A 330 18.11 10.84 -4.18
N ILE A 331 18.31 12.16 -4.07
CA ILE A 331 17.97 13.13 -5.14
C ILE A 331 18.75 12.80 -6.42
N ARG A 332 20.07 12.60 -6.32
CA ARG A 332 20.92 12.28 -7.48
C ARG A 332 20.57 10.95 -8.13
N GLU A 333 20.30 9.92 -7.33
CA GLU A 333 19.84 8.61 -7.81
C GLU A 333 18.53 8.71 -8.58
N LYS A 334 17.54 9.42 -8.03
CA LYS A 334 16.24 9.64 -8.68
C LYS A 334 16.37 10.44 -9.98
N GLN A 335 17.19 11.48 -9.99
CA GLN A 335 17.51 12.24 -11.20
C GLN A 335 18.18 11.33 -12.26
N PHE A 336 19.12 10.48 -11.86
CA PHE A 336 19.76 9.57 -12.81
C PHE A 336 18.76 8.57 -13.41
N LYS A 337 17.93 7.96 -12.56
CA LYS A 337 16.94 6.97 -12.98
C LYS A 337 15.89 7.57 -13.93
N SER A 338 15.34 8.73 -13.62
CA SER A 338 14.33 9.41 -14.45
C SER A 338 14.83 9.67 -15.89
N VAL A 339 16.06 10.20 -16.04
CA VAL A 339 16.66 10.39 -17.38
C VAL A 339 16.86 9.05 -18.11
N LEU A 340 17.33 8.02 -17.42
CA LEU A 340 17.53 6.70 -18.03
C LEU A 340 16.20 6.06 -18.45
N ASP A 341 15.15 6.18 -17.65
CA ASP A 341 13.84 5.59 -17.94
C ASP A 341 13.21 6.24 -19.19
N VAL A 342 13.29 7.57 -19.33
CA VAL A 342 12.81 8.27 -20.54
C VAL A 342 13.60 7.84 -21.77
N ILE A 343 14.93 7.71 -21.66
CA ILE A 343 15.80 7.25 -22.76
C ILE A 343 15.54 5.78 -23.11
N ALA A 344 15.33 4.91 -22.11
CA ALA A 344 15.08 3.48 -22.29
C ALA A 344 13.72 3.24 -22.95
N GLN A 345 12.66 3.93 -22.51
CA GLN A 345 11.34 3.84 -23.12
C GLN A 345 11.34 4.33 -24.58
N ALA A 346 12.21 5.28 -24.92
CA ALA A 346 12.35 5.73 -26.31
C ALA A 346 13.07 4.67 -27.17
N LYS A 347 14.03 3.91 -26.61
CA LYS A 347 14.89 2.96 -27.34
C LYS A 347 14.10 1.94 -28.17
N ASP A 348 13.08 1.32 -27.61
CA ASP A 348 12.30 0.29 -28.32
C ASP A 348 11.54 0.89 -29.51
N LYS A 349 11.05 2.13 -29.34
CA LYS A 349 10.40 2.89 -30.42
C LYS A 349 11.39 3.28 -31.51
N PHE A 350 12.61 3.65 -31.16
CA PHE A 350 13.68 3.89 -32.13
C PHE A 350 14.07 2.63 -32.90
N VAL A 351 14.14 1.47 -32.24
CA VAL A 351 14.41 0.18 -32.89
C VAL A 351 13.29 -0.16 -33.88
N LEU A 352 12.03 0.05 -33.46
CA LEU A 352 10.87 -0.17 -34.30
C LEU A 352 10.85 0.78 -35.51
N ALA A 353 11.03 2.08 -35.28
CA ALA A 353 11.09 3.09 -36.34
C ALA A 353 12.23 2.80 -37.35
N LYS A 354 13.39 2.34 -36.86
CA LYS A 354 14.51 1.89 -37.72
C LYS A 354 14.15 0.68 -38.58
N LYS A 355 13.47 -0.32 -38.00
CA LYS A 355 13.03 -1.52 -38.73
C LYS A 355 12.00 -1.18 -39.82
N ILE A 356 11.07 -0.28 -39.49
CA ILE A 356 9.98 0.18 -40.34
C ILE A 356 10.48 1.16 -41.42
N GLY A 357 11.61 1.83 -41.20
CA GLY A 357 12.25 2.75 -42.16
C GLY A 357 11.67 4.17 -42.13
N VAL A 358 11.19 4.60 -40.97
CA VAL A 358 10.67 5.96 -40.76
C VAL A 358 11.83 6.92 -40.50
N ASP A 359 11.73 8.19 -40.92
CA ASP A 359 12.76 9.20 -40.66
C ASP A 359 12.86 9.49 -39.16
N MET A 360 14.06 9.33 -38.59
CA MET A 360 14.35 9.53 -37.17
C MET A 360 15.37 10.66 -36.94
N THR A 361 15.76 11.40 -37.98
CA THR A 361 16.91 12.33 -37.94
C THR A 361 16.76 13.37 -36.83
N LYS A 362 15.58 14.01 -36.74
CA LYS A 362 15.26 15.01 -35.71
C LYS A 362 15.16 14.40 -34.31
N ALA A 363 14.59 13.20 -34.21
CA ALA A 363 14.47 12.48 -32.93
C ALA A 363 15.85 12.07 -32.37
N ILE A 364 16.77 11.58 -33.21
CA ILE A 364 18.14 11.22 -32.80
C ILE A 364 18.93 12.45 -32.35
N MET A 365 18.78 13.58 -33.07
CA MET A 365 19.42 14.84 -32.69
C MET A 365 19.01 15.28 -31.29
N LEU A 366 17.70 15.29 -31.00
CA LEU A 366 17.16 15.64 -29.67
C LEU A 366 17.65 14.69 -28.57
N LEU A 367 17.77 13.39 -28.86
CA LEU A 367 18.28 12.40 -27.91
C LEU A 367 19.76 12.64 -27.57
N ASN A 368 20.58 13.00 -28.56
CA ASN A 368 21.98 13.35 -28.32
C ASN A 368 22.10 14.62 -27.49
N THR A 369 21.29 15.64 -27.79
CA THR A 369 21.21 16.87 -26.98
C THR A 369 20.79 16.59 -25.53
N ALA A 370 19.87 15.64 -25.30
CA ALA A 370 19.52 15.18 -23.96
C ALA A 370 20.74 14.59 -23.22
N ARG A 371 21.47 13.69 -23.87
CA ARG A 371 22.69 13.05 -23.30
C ARG A 371 23.77 14.08 -22.96
N ASP A 372 23.95 15.10 -23.79
CA ASP A 372 24.93 16.17 -23.53
C ASP A 372 24.51 17.06 -22.35
N ASN A 373 23.22 17.41 -22.23
CA ASN A 373 22.73 18.18 -21.07
C ASN A 373 22.82 17.38 -19.77
N TYR A 374 22.62 16.06 -19.82
CA TYR A 374 22.85 15.19 -18.67
C TYR A 374 24.31 15.23 -18.21
N ARG A 375 25.27 15.11 -19.13
CA ARG A 375 26.72 15.20 -18.84
C ARG A 375 27.12 16.53 -18.21
N LEU A 376 26.42 17.61 -18.54
CA LEU A 376 26.64 18.95 -18.00
C LEU A 376 25.90 19.22 -16.66
N GLY A 377 25.21 18.22 -16.10
CA GLY A 377 24.45 18.36 -14.84
C GLY A 377 23.13 19.14 -14.98
N LYS A 378 22.69 19.42 -16.21
CA LYS A 378 21.43 20.13 -16.50
C LYS A 378 20.28 19.13 -16.66
N PHE A 379 19.83 18.58 -15.53
CA PHE A 379 18.83 17.52 -15.49
C PHE A 379 17.50 17.89 -16.17
N GLU A 380 16.92 19.06 -15.87
CA GLU A 380 15.64 19.49 -16.45
C GLU A 380 15.69 19.58 -17.97
N ASP A 381 16.76 20.17 -18.51
CA ASP A 381 16.97 20.24 -19.95
C ASP A 381 17.16 18.85 -20.57
N SER A 382 17.89 17.97 -19.90
CA SER A 382 18.09 16.58 -20.35
C SER A 382 16.76 15.85 -20.49
N VAL A 383 15.89 15.90 -19.48
CA VAL A 383 14.59 15.22 -19.54
C VAL A 383 13.72 15.81 -20.64
N ARG A 384 13.64 17.15 -20.71
CA ARG A 384 12.84 17.84 -21.74
C ARG A 384 13.25 17.44 -23.16
N TYR A 385 14.55 17.37 -23.46
CA TYR A 385 15.03 16.96 -24.78
C TYR A 385 14.78 15.47 -25.05
N ALA A 386 14.86 14.61 -24.03
CA ALA A 386 14.54 13.19 -24.16
C ALA A 386 13.05 12.96 -24.44
N GLU A 387 12.16 13.71 -23.80
CA GLU A 387 10.71 13.68 -24.08
C GLU A 387 10.38 14.21 -25.47
N GLN A 388 11.00 15.32 -25.90
CA GLN A 388 10.81 15.85 -27.25
C GLN A 388 11.27 14.84 -28.32
N SER A 389 12.39 14.16 -28.08
CA SER A 389 12.89 13.08 -28.93
C SER A 389 11.87 11.94 -29.05
N ARG A 390 11.30 11.50 -27.92
CA ARG A 390 10.25 10.49 -27.87
C ARG A 390 8.98 10.95 -28.59
N LYS A 391 8.54 12.19 -28.41
CA LYS A 391 7.34 12.69 -29.09
C LYS A 391 7.52 12.66 -30.61
N GLU A 392 8.68 13.07 -31.11
CA GLU A 392 8.98 13.04 -32.54
C GLU A 392 8.95 11.61 -33.10
N ILE A 393 9.45 10.60 -32.35
CA ILE A 393 9.39 9.19 -32.78
C ILE A 393 7.96 8.66 -32.78
N ASP A 394 7.13 9.09 -31.83
CA ASP A 394 5.72 8.70 -31.73
C ASP A 394 4.90 9.25 -32.89
N ASP A 395 5.08 10.54 -33.22
CA ASP A 395 4.43 11.18 -34.36
C ASP A 395 4.83 10.48 -35.68
N ALA A 396 6.11 10.11 -35.81
CA ALA A 396 6.62 9.40 -36.96
C ALA A 396 6.03 7.97 -37.09
N LEU A 397 5.85 7.25 -35.96
CA LEU A 397 5.24 5.92 -35.94
C LEU A 397 3.71 5.94 -36.11
N ALA A 398 3.04 7.05 -35.81
CA ALA A 398 1.58 7.17 -35.93
C ALA A 398 1.08 6.94 -37.36
N VAL A 399 1.85 7.37 -38.38
CA VAL A 399 1.52 7.16 -39.80
C VAL A 399 1.52 5.66 -40.15
N PHE A 400 2.49 4.91 -39.63
CA PHE A 400 2.56 3.45 -39.79
C PHE A 400 1.36 2.75 -39.14
N TYR A 401 1.03 3.11 -37.89
CA TYR A 401 -0.10 2.50 -37.18
C TYR A 401 -1.43 2.80 -37.86
N SER A 402 -1.64 4.05 -38.30
CA SER A 402 -2.83 4.45 -39.05
C SER A 402 -3.00 3.62 -40.34
N ALA A 403 -1.92 3.44 -41.11
CA ALA A 403 -1.95 2.63 -42.33
C ALA A 403 -2.26 1.15 -42.04
N ARG A 404 -1.65 0.58 -40.99
CA ARG A 404 -1.90 -0.81 -40.56
C ARG A 404 -3.36 -0.99 -40.15
N ASP A 405 -3.87 -0.11 -39.31
CA ASP A 405 -5.21 -0.22 -38.74
C ASP A 405 -6.27 -0.05 -39.83
N GLN A 406 -6.06 0.87 -40.79
CA GLN A 406 -6.97 1.03 -41.93
C GLN A 406 -7.01 -0.19 -42.86
N ILE A 407 -5.89 -0.91 -43.06
CA ILE A 407 -5.89 -2.19 -43.80
C ILE A 407 -6.73 -3.24 -43.06
N VAL A 408 -6.60 -3.32 -41.74
CA VAL A 408 -7.36 -4.27 -40.91
C VAL A 408 -8.86 -3.96 -40.98
N GLU A 409 -9.22 -2.69 -40.82
CA GLU A 409 -10.61 -2.24 -40.94
C GLU A 409 -11.18 -2.48 -42.34
N LEU A 410 -10.40 -2.25 -43.40
CA LEU A 410 -10.80 -2.60 -44.76
C LEU A 410 -11.09 -4.10 -44.91
N ALA A 411 -10.21 -4.95 -44.38
CA ALA A 411 -10.41 -6.40 -44.43
C ALA A 411 -11.68 -6.85 -43.67
N LYS A 412 -11.97 -6.24 -42.51
CA LYS A 412 -13.21 -6.47 -41.76
C LYS A 412 -14.45 -6.02 -42.55
N ALA A 413 -14.41 -4.83 -43.14
CA ALA A 413 -15.53 -4.30 -43.91
C ALA A 413 -15.84 -5.14 -45.16
N ILE A 414 -14.81 -5.67 -45.83
CA ILE A 414 -14.97 -6.63 -46.93
C ILE A 414 -15.66 -7.90 -46.43
N LYS A 415 -15.17 -8.49 -45.33
CA LYS A 415 -15.76 -9.70 -44.76
C LYS A 415 -17.23 -9.48 -44.35
N PHE A 416 -17.52 -8.34 -43.74
CA PHE A 416 -18.88 -7.95 -43.36
C PHE A 416 -19.82 -7.87 -44.58
N ALA A 417 -19.37 -7.27 -45.69
CA ALA A 417 -20.15 -7.22 -46.93
C ALA A 417 -20.40 -8.64 -47.52
N GLU A 418 -19.43 -9.54 -47.40
CA GLU A 418 -19.55 -10.95 -47.85
C GLU A 418 -20.48 -11.77 -46.97
N ASP A 419 -20.41 -11.61 -45.64
CA ASP A 419 -21.27 -12.31 -44.69
C ASP A 419 -22.76 -11.93 -44.89
N LEU A 420 -23.02 -10.71 -45.39
CA LEU A 420 -24.36 -10.26 -45.82
C LEU A 420 -24.81 -10.88 -47.16
N GLY A 421 -23.87 -11.32 -48.00
CA GLY A 421 -24.10 -11.93 -49.31
C GLY A 421 -23.80 -11.04 -50.53
N GLY A 422 -23.17 -9.87 -50.35
CA GLY A 422 -22.81 -8.95 -51.43
C GLY A 422 -21.52 -9.33 -52.18
N ASP A 423 -21.40 -8.91 -53.44
CA ASP A 423 -20.17 -9.12 -54.24
C ASP A 423 -19.09 -8.06 -53.91
N ALA A 424 -18.10 -8.46 -53.11
CA ALA A 424 -16.97 -7.62 -52.72
C ALA A 424 -15.70 -7.79 -53.60
N SER A 425 -15.83 -8.38 -54.79
CA SER A 425 -14.69 -8.70 -55.67
C SER A 425 -13.84 -7.49 -56.06
N SER A 426 -14.47 -6.34 -56.32
CA SER A 426 -13.77 -5.08 -56.65
C SER A 426 -12.95 -4.55 -55.47
N VAL A 427 -13.50 -4.61 -54.26
CA VAL A 427 -12.86 -4.08 -53.05
C VAL A 427 -11.70 -4.95 -52.57
N LYS A 428 -11.75 -6.27 -52.83
CA LYS A 428 -10.62 -7.17 -52.59
C LYS A 428 -9.36 -6.81 -53.38
N ARG A 429 -9.51 -6.26 -54.59
CA ARG A 429 -8.36 -5.74 -55.36
C ARG A 429 -7.74 -4.53 -54.68
N VAL A 430 -8.57 -3.60 -54.18
CA VAL A 430 -8.11 -2.42 -53.44
C VAL A 430 -7.36 -2.82 -52.16
N LEU A 431 -7.83 -3.84 -51.43
CA LEU A 431 -7.11 -4.39 -50.27
C LEU A 431 -5.76 -5.01 -50.67
N ALA A 432 -5.68 -5.71 -51.80
CA ALA A 432 -4.42 -6.28 -52.28
C ALA A 432 -3.41 -5.20 -52.65
N ASP A 433 -3.86 -4.13 -53.31
CA ASP A 433 -3.02 -2.98 -53.65
C ASP A 433 -2.56 -2.23 -52.40
N ALA A 434 -3.44 -2.03 -51.40
CA ALA A 434 -3.09 -1.42 -50.12
C ALA A 434 -2.06 -2.27 -49.34
N LYS A 435 -2.18 -3.60 -49.34
CA LYS A 435 -1.17 -4.49 -48.72
C LYS A 435 0.19 -4.38 -49.42
N LYS A 436 0.19 -4.28 -50.76
CA LYS A 436 1.40 -4.14 -51.55
C LYS A 436 2.12 -2.80 -51.27
N THR A 437 1.37 -1.70 -51.14
CA THR A 437 1.94 -0.40 -50.77
C THR A 437 2.45 -0.36 -49.32
N PHE A 438 1.83 -1.15 -48.43
CA PHE A 438 2.29 -1.30 -47.04
C PHE A 438 3.63 -2.06 -46.98
N GLU A 439 3.78 -3.12 -47.77
CA GLU A 439 5.03 -3.89 -47.89
C GLU A 439 6.17 -3.05 -48.49
N SER A 440 5.86 -2.13 -49.41
CA SER A 440 6.82 -1.17 -49.97
C SER A 440 7.09 0.04 -49.07
N LYS A 441 6.54 0.07 -47.84
CA LYS A 441 6.73 1.12 -46.84
C LYS A 441 6.15 2.49 -47.22
N GLU A 442 5.21 2.54 -48.17
CA GLU A 442 4.48 3.75 -48.56
C GLU A 442 3.21 3.87 -47.67
N TYR A 443 3.39 4.19 -46.38
CA TYR A 443 2.30 4.15 -45.40
C TYR A 443 1.21 5.19 -45.64
N GLU A 444 1.56 6.40 -46.09
CA GLU A 444 0.57 7.45 -46.42
C GLU A 444 -0.35 7.01 -47.57
N ARG A 445 0.24 6.53 -48.66
CA ARG A 445 -0.49 6.01 -49.82
C ARG A 445 -1.34 4.78 -49.47
N THR A 446 -0.83 3.94 -48.57
CA THR A 446 -1.57 2.79 -48.06
C THR A 446 -2.84 3.21 -47.32
N ALA A 447 -2.75 4.23 -46.46
CA ALA A 447 -3.90 4.76 -45.75
C ALA A 447 -4.96 5.32 -46.72
N GLU A 448 -4.54 6.06 -47.74
CA GLU A 448 -5.46 6.58 -48.77
C GLU A 448 -6.21 5.47 -49.51
N LEU A 449 -5.49 4.44 -49.99
CA LEU A 449 -6.08 3.29 -50.68
C LEU A 449 -7.03 2.50 -49.76
N ALA A 450 -6.64 2.29 -48.50
CA ALA A 450 -7.46 1.58 -47.53
C ALA A 450 -8.76 2.33 -47.22
N LYS A 451 -8.70 3.66 -47.08
CA LYS A 451 -9.86 4.52 -46.85
C LYS A 451 -10.81 4.55 -48.05
N GLN A 452 -10.28 4.56 -49.28
CA GLN A 452 -11.10 4.44 -50.48
C GLN A 452 -11.82 3.09 -50.52
N GLY A 453 -11.10 1.99 -50.31
CA GLY A 453 -11.69 0.65 -50.27
C GLY A 453 -12.76 0.50 -49.18
N LEU A 454 -12.60 1.16 -48.03
CA LEU A 454 -13.58 1.14 -46.94
C LEU A 454 -14.92 1.75 -47.37
N GLY A 455 -14.88 2.85 -48.14
CA GLY A 455 -16.08 3.47 -48.70
C GLY A 455 -16.78 2.55 -49.70
N GLU A 456 -16.00 1.88 -50.56
CA GLU A 456 -16.53 0.94 -51.56
C GLU A 456 -17.16 -0.31 -50.91
N ALA A 457 -16.55 -0.89 -49.86
CA ALA A 457 -17.11 -2.01 -49.10
C ALA A 457 -18.46 -1.66 -48.45
N ARG A 458 -18.54 -0.49 -47.80
CA ARG A 458 -19.77 -0.02 -47.15
C ARG A 458 -20.90 0.19 -48.15
N LYS A 459 -20.58 0.74 -49.32
CA LYS A 459 -21.56 0.91 -50.39
C LYS A 459 -22.10 -0.43 -50.90
N ALA A 460 -21.23 -1.41 -51.11
CA ALA A 460 -21.64 -2.76 -51.54
C ALA A 460 -22.57 -3.44 -50.51
N ALA A 461 -22.29 -3.32 -49.21
CA ALA A 461 -23.15 -3.83 -48.15
C ALA A 461 -24.53 -3.15 -48.11
N HIS A 462 -24.57 -1.83 -48.31
CA HIS A 462 -25.81 -1.06 -48.36
C HIS A 462 -26.69 -1.43 -49.55
N ASP A 463 -26.12 -1.47 -50.76
CA ASP A 463 -26.85 -1.77 -52.00
C ASP A 463 -27.52 -3.16 -51.92
N TRP A 464 -26.79 -4.16 -51.42
CA TRP A 464 -27.33 -5.51 -51.22
C TRP A 464 -28.46 -5.57 -50.19
N THR A 465 -28.34 -4.82 -49.10
CA THR A 465 -29.38 -4.77 -48.06
C THR A 465 -30.68 -4.19 -48.61
N MET A 466 -30.59 -3.14 -49.45
CA MET A 466 -31.75 -2.56 -50.12
C MET A 466 -32.40 -3.51 -51.13
N ASP A 467 -31.62 -4.24 -51.91
CA ASP A 467 -32.16 -5.23 -52.87
C ASP A 467 -33.01 -6.31 -52.17
N ALA A 468 -32.61 -6.75 -50.96
CA ALA A 468 -33.36 -7.72 -50.16
C ALA A 468 -34.70 -7.14 -49.62
N ILE A 469 -34.68 -5.88 -49.19
CA ILE A 469 -35.89 -5.16 -48.75
C ILE A 469 -36.86 -4.99 -49.93
N ASP A 470 -36.36 -4.59 -51.10
CA ASP A 470 -37.17 -4.38 -52.31
C ASP A 470 -37.79 -5.68 -52.85
N ALA A 471 -37.07 -6.81 -52.76
CA ALA A 471 -37.64 -8.12 -53.08
C ALA A 471 -38.82 -8.46 -52.15
N THR A 472 -38.68 -8.17 -50.86
CA THR A 472 -39.70 -8.41 -49.84
C THR A 472 -40.91 -7.50 -50.03
N ASP A 473 -40.71 -6.21 -50.31
CA ASP A 473 -41.79 -5.26 -50.59
C ASP A 473 -42.59 -5.63 -51.85
N ARG A 474 -41.93 -6.13 -52.90
CA ARG A 474 -42.62 -6.65 -54.10
C ARG A 474 -43.50 -7.86 -53.77
N ALA A 475 -42.98 -8.83 -53.03
CA ALA A 475 -43.75 -10.00 -52.59
C ALA A 475 -44.89 -9.59 -51.65
N PHE A 476 -44.67 -8.60 -50.79
CA PHE A 476 -45.68 -8.02 -49.91
C PHE A 476 -46.87 -7.42 -50.67
N LYS A 477 -46.58 -6.58 -51.67
CA LYS A 477 -47.60 -5.96 -52.54
C LYS A 477 -48.41 -7.02 -53.30
N LEU A 478 -47.74 -8.03 -53.86
CA LEU A 478 -48.41 -9.14 -54.53
C LEU A 478 -49.30 -9.92 -53.56
N GLY A 479 -48.80 -10.27 -52.37
CA GLY A 479 -49.58 -11.01 -51.37
C GLY A 479 -50.81 -10.26 -50.88
N LYS A 480 -50.72 -8.93 -50.68
CA LYS A 480 -51.88 -8.08 -50.39
C LYS A 480 -52.93 -8.14 -51.51
N SER A 481 -52.51 -8.13 -52.78
CA SER A 481 -53.44 -8.23 -53.93
C SER A 481 -54.14 -9.58 -54.04
N VAL A 482 -53.47 -10.65 -53.63
CA VAL A 482 -53.99 -12.04 -53.64
C VAL A 482 -54.92 -12.33 -52.43
N GLY A 483 -54.90 -11.45 -51.42
CA GLY A 483 -55.66 -11.58 -50.18
C GLY A 483 -54.99 -12.50 -49.15
N ALA A 484 -53.67 -12.64 -49.21
CA ALA A 484 -52.90 -13.32 -48.18
C ALA A 484 -52.80 -12.48 -46.90
N ASP A 485 -52.72 -13.11 -45.72
CA ASP A 485 -52.43 -12.39 -44.49
C ASP A 485 -50.96 -11.98 -44.47
N MET A 486 -50.73 -10.70 -44.76
CA MET A 486 -49.39 -10.14 -44.86
C MET A 486 -48.96 -9.46 -43.56
N SER A 487 -49.68 -9.64 -42.45
CA SER A 487 -49.40 -8.93 -41.19
C SER A 487 -48.02 -9.28 -40.63
N GLU A 488 -47.60 -10.55 -40.75
CA GLU A 488 -46.26 -11.00 -40.39
C GLU A 488 -45.19 -10.38 -41.30
N THR A 489 -45.37 -10.45 -42.63
CA THR A 489 -44.48 -9.80 -43.60
C THR A 489 -44.41 -8.28 -43.41
N GLU A 490 -45.52 -7.60 -43.11
CA GLU A 490 -45.60 -6.15 -42.87
C GLU A 490 -44.77 -5.78 -41.64
N GLY A 491 -44.93 -6.52 -40.55
CA GLY A 491 -44.16 -6.32 -39.33
C GLY A 491 -42.68 -6.65 -39.50
N LEU A 492 -42.33 -7.64 -40.31
CA LEU A 492 -40.94 -7.99 -40.64
C LEU A 492 -40.30 -6.94 -41.57
N LEU A 493 -41.04 -6.44 -42.56
CA LEU A 493 -40.59 -5.39 -43.48
C LEU A 493 -40.39 -4.06 -42.74
N GLN A 494 -41.30 -3.68 -41.82
CA GLN A 494 -41.14 -2.51 -40.98
C GLN A 494 -39.92 -2.63 -40.05
N ARG A 495 -39.71 -3.81 -39.45
CA ARG A 495 -38.51 -4.08 -38.64
C ARG A 495 -37.24 -4.07 -39.48
N ALA A 496 -37.27 -4.56 -40.72
CA ALA A 496 -36.14 -4.48 -41.63
C ALA A 496 -35.79 -3.02 -42.00
N LEU A 497 -36.80 -2.20 -42.29
CA LEU A 497 -36.62 -0.77 -42.56
C LEU A 497 -36.15 0.02 -41.33
N ALA A 498 -36.67 -0.30 -40.14
CA ALA A 498 -36.23 0.29 -38.88
C ALA A 498 -34.77 -0.08 -38.57
N SER A 499 -34.42 -1.37 -38.68
CA SER A 499 -33.03 -1.84 -38.50
C SER A 499 -32.08 -1.17 -39.51
N MET A 500 -32.54 -0.93 -40.74
CA MET A 500 -31.78 -0.18 -41.74
C MET A 500 -31.56 1.29 -41.33
N SER A 501 -32.57 1.94 -40.74
CA SER A 501 -32.45 3.31 -40.22
C SER A 501 -31.54 3.42 -38.98
N GLU A 502 -31.39 2.32 -38.24
CA GLU A 502 -30.46 2.18 -37.10
C GLU A 502 -29.06 1.71 -37.53
N GLU A 503 -28.79 1.61 -38.83
CA GLU A 503 -27.54 1.10 -39.43
C GLU A 503 -27.21 -0.38 -39.10
N ASP A 504 -28.16 -1.17 -38.59
CA ASP A 504 -28.04 -2.62 -38.37
C ASP A 504 -28.40 -3.41 -39.65
N MET A 505 -27.45 -3.45 -40.58
CA MET A 505 -27.61 -4.13 -41.87
C MET A 505 -27.82 -5.66 -41.76
N PRO A 506 -27.12 -6.41 -40.87
CA PRO A 506 -27.33 -7.86 -40.72
C PRO A 506 -28.75 -8.22 -40.28
N GLU A 507 -29.27 -7.53 -39.27
CA GLU A 507 -30.63 -7.81 -38.81
C GLU A 507 -31.64 -7.34 -39.87
N SER A 508 -31.39 -6.22 -40.56
CA SER A 508 -32.22 -5.77 -41.68
C SER A 508 -32.35 -6.82 -42.79
N VAL A 509 -31.23 -7.41 -43.27
CA VAL A 509 -31.25 -8.48 -44.30
C VAL A 509 -31.98 -9.72 -43.80
N LYS A 510 -31.75 -10.11 -42.54
CA LYS A 510 -32.40 -11.28 -41.93
C LYS A 510 -33.91 -11.10 -41.82
N GLN A 511 -34.38 -9.94 -41.36
CA GLN A 511 -35.79 -9.60 -41.24
C GLN A 511 -36.45 -9.50 -42.63
N ALA A 512 -35.77 -8.92 -43.63
CA ALA A 512 -36.26 -8.88 -45.01
C ALA A 512 -36.43 -10.29 -45.59
N ARG A 513 -35.41 -11.17 -45.49
CA ARG A 513 -35.51 -12.55 -45.98
C ARG A 513 -36.61 -13.35 -45.28
N ALA A 514 -36.69 -13.25 -43.95
CA ALA A 514 -37.78 -13.86 -43.19
C ALA A 514 -39.16 -13.32 -43.64
N GLY A 515 -39.24 -12.02 -43.93
CA GLY A 515 -40.45 -11.39 -44.48
C GLY A 515 -40.82 -11.93 -45.86
N LEU A 516 -39.84 -12.16 -46.74
CA LEU A 516 -40.03 -12.74 -48.07
C LEU A 516 -40.51 -14.20 -47.99
N ASP A 517 -39.93 -15.00 -47.10
CA ASP A 517 -40.35 -16.39 -46.88
C ASP A 517 -41.76 -16.45 -46.28
N ALA A 518 -42.05 -15.59 -45.30
CA ALA A 518 -43.40 -15.45 -44.72
C ALA A 518 -44.42 -15.02 -45.78
N ALA A 519 -44.05 -14.10 -46.68
CA ALA A 519 -44.91 -13.66 -47.78
C ALA A 519 -45.25 -14.82 -48.73
N ASN A 520 -44.23 -15.59 -49.14
CA ASN A 520 -44.39 -16.73 -50.02
C ASN A 520 -45.23 -17.84 -49.37
N ALA A 521 -45.01 -18.13 -48.09
CA ALA A 521 -45.78 -19.11 -47.34
C ALA A 521 -47.25 -18.68 -47.19
N ALA A 522 -47.50 -17.42 -46.85
CA ALA A 522 -48.84 -16.86 -46.71
C ALA A 522 -49.62 -16.91 -48.03
N MET A 523 -48.98 -16.52 -49.15
CA MET A 523 -49.56 -16.62 -50.49
C MET A 523 -49.84 -18.07 -50.89
N THR A 524 -48.91 -18.98 -50.63
CA THR A 524 -49.07 -20.41 -50.93
C THR A 524 -50.26 -21.01 -50.18
N ARG A 525 -50.40 -20.68 -48.88
CA ARG A 525 -51.50 -21.14 -48.04
C ARG A 525 -52.85 -20.67 -48.58
N VAL A 526 -53.00 -19.34 -48.79
CA VAL A 526 -54.28 -18.77 -49.25
C VAL A 526 -54.67 -19.27 -50.65
N LEU A 527 -53.71 -19.43 -51.55
CA LEU A 527 -53.99 -19.97 -52.89
C LEU A 527 -54.31 -21.47 -52.86
N SER A 528 -53.68 -22.24 -51.98
CA SER A 528 -53.99 -23.67 -51.76
C SER A 528 -55.38 -23.86 -51.14
N ASP A 529 -55.75 -23.03 -50.17
CA ASP A 529 -57.06 -23.06 -49.53
C ASP A 529 -58.15 -22.69 -50.56
N LYS A 530 -57.92 -21.66 -51.38
CA LYS A 530 -58.83 -21.31 -52.50
C LYS A 530 -58.98 -22.47 -53.48
N LEU A 531 -57.88 -23.13 -53.86
CA LEU A 531 -57.89 -24.31 -54.71
C LEU A 531 -58.71 -25.46 -54.11
N HIS A 532 -58.55 -25.71 -52.81
CA HIS A 532 -59.25 -26.78 -52.12
C HIS A 532 -60.76 -26.51 -52.01
N ASN A 533 -61.15 -25.29 -51.65
CA ASN A 533 -62.55 -24.90 -51.50
C ASN A 533 -63.30 -24.96 -52.84
N LEU A 534 -62.68 -24.50 -53.93
CA LEU A 534 -63.27 -24.60 -55.27
C LEU A 534 -63.44 -26.07 -55.71
N ASP A 535 -62.48 -26.94 -55.35
CA ASP A 535 -62.54 -28.38 -55.66
C ASP A 535 -63.65 -29.10 -54.86
N GLN A 536 -63.80 -28.79 -53.57
CA GLN A 536 -64.88 -29.35 -52.74
C GLN A 536 -66.28 -28.93 -53.23
N PHE A 537 -66.46 -27.65 -53.56
CA PHE A 537 -67.75 -27.17 -54.06
C PHE A 537 -68.18 -27.90 -55.34
N VAL A 538 -67.25 -28.08 -56.29
CA VAL A 538 -67.52 -28.80 -57.54
C VAL A 538 -67.93 -30.26 -57.28
N GLN A 539 -67.40 -30.90 -56.23
CA GLN A 539 -67.75 -32.28 -55.86
C GLN A 539 -69.11 -32.41 -55.15
N GLY A 540 -69.53 -31.39 -54.37
CA GLY A 540 -70.78 -31.40 -53.59
C GLY A 540 -72.00 -30.80 -54.29
N PHE A 541 -71.81 -30.09 -55.41
CA PHE A 541 -72.89 -29.40 -56.11
C PHE A 541 -73.87 -30.37 -56.80
N SER A 542 -75.15 -30.30 -56.45
CA SER A 542 -76.22 -31.14 -57.02
C SER A 542 -77.22 -30.37 -57.90
N GLY A 543 -76.84 -29.19 -58.39
CA GLY A 543 -77.67 -28.34 -59.26
C GLY A 543 -77.68 -28.80 -60.72
N GLN A 544 -78.44 -28.09 -61.57
CA GLN A 544 -78.65 -28.48 -62.98
C GLN A 544 -77.59 -27.97 -63.98
N GLU A 545 -76.65 -27.09 -63.57
CA GLU A 545 -75.58 -26.54 -64.44
C GLU A 545 -74.33 -27.45 -64.53
N ASP A 546 -73.64 -27.46 -65.69
CA ASP A 546 -72.40 -28.22 -65.97
C ASP A 546 -71.12 -27.40 -65.67
N LEU A 547 -70.24 -27.93 -64.80
CA LEU A 547 -69.06 -27.25 -64.26
C LEU A 547 -67.70 -27.69 -64.86
N ALA A 548 -67.67 -28.39 -66.01
CA ALA A 548 -66.44 -28.99 -66.58
C ALA A 548 -65.24 -28.02 -66.85
N LYS A 549 -65.49 -26.74 -67.16
CA LYS A 549 -64.40 -25.75 -67.35
C LYS A 549 -63.77 -25.26 -66.04
N VAL A 550 -64.47 -25.40 -64.91
CA VAL A 550 -63.97 -24.99 -63.59
C VAL A 550 -62.90 -25.97 -63.11
N THR A 551 -63.07 -27.26 -63.38
CA THR A 551 -62.09 -28.32 -63.07
C THR A 551 -60.79 -28.18 -63.84
N GLU A 552 -60.83 -27.78 -65.12
CA GLU A 552 -59.62 -27.51 -65.92
C GLU A 552 -58.77 -26.37 -65.31
N ASN A 553 -59.41 -25.24 -64.97
CA ASN A 553 -58.72 -24.10 -64.34
C ASN A 553 -58.10 -24.46 -62.98
N ILE A 554 -58.76 -25.30 -62.17
CA ILE A 554 -58.23 -25.79 -60.89
C ILE A 554 -56.95 -26.62 -61.10
N THR A 555 -56.89 -27.46 -62.15
CA THR A 555 -55.71 -28.29 -62.41
C THR A 555 -54.48 -27.50 -62.85
N ASP A 556 -54.62 -26.50 -63.74
CA ASP A 556 -53.49 -25.67 -64.18
C ASP A 556 -52.98 -24.75 -63.05
N ALA A 557 -53.89 -24.23 -62.22
CA ALA A 557 -53.53 -23.44 -61.04
C ALA A 557 -52.68 -24.24 -60.02
N ARG A 558 -52.92 -25.55 -59.84
CA ARG A 558 -52.09 -26.41 -58.96
C ARG A 558 -50.65 -26.53 -59.46
N LEU A 559 -50.45 -26.71 -60.78
CA LEU A 559 -49.12 -26.84 -61.37
C LEU A 559 -48.31 -25.54 -61.16
N ARG A 560 -48.91 -24.40 -61.48
CA ARG A 560 -48.27 -23.07 -61.38
C ARG A 560 -47.96 -22.63 -59.95
N LEU A 561 -48.70 -23.13 -58.96
CA LEU A 561 -48.45 -22.85 -57.55
C LEU A 561 -47.14 -23.49 -57.05
N SER A 562 -46.79 -24.66 -57.58
CA SER A 562 -45.53 -25.33 -57.24
C SER A 562 -44.28 -24.60 -57.75
N ASP A 563 -44.42 -23.79 -58.80
CA ASP A 563 -43.36 -22.95 -59.37
C ASP A 563 -43.29 -21.54 -58.72
N HIS A 564 -44.04 -21.28 -57.64
CA HIS A 564 -44.21 -19.96 -57.02
C HIS A 564 -44.66 -18.84 -57.99
N ALA A 565 -45.33 -19.20 -59.09
CA ALA A 565 -45.89 -18.25 -60.05
C ALA A 565 -47.24 -17.69 -59.57
N PHE A 566 -47.26 -17.08 -58.38
CA PHE A 566 -48.48 -16.72 -57.64
C PHE A 566 -49.47 -15.84 -58.41
N GLU A 567 -48.98 -14.91 -59.22
CA GLU A 567 -49.81 -14.00 -60.03
C GLU A 567 -50.69 -14.75 -61.04
N LYS A 568 -50.13 -15.77 -61.72
CA LYS A 568 -50.88 -16.59 -62.69
C LYS A 568 -51.88 -17.52 -62.01
N VAL A 569 -51.54 -18.05 -60.84
CA VAL A 569 -52.44 -18.91 -60.04
C VAL A 569 -53.67 -18.11 -59.63
N PHE A 570 -53.48 -16.87 -59.18
CA PHE A 570 -54.58 -16.02 -58.71
C PHE A 570 -55.63 -15.73 -59.79
N GLU A 571 -55.20 -15.43 -61.03
CA GLU A 571 -56.13 -15.17 -62.15
C GLU A 571 -56.98 -16.40 -62.52
N LEU A 572 -56.35 -17.58 -62.61
CA LEU A 572 -57.07 -18.83 -62.93
C LEU A 572 -58.14 -19.19 -61.89
N LEU A 573 -57.86 -18.97 -60.60
CA LEU A 573 -58.81 -19.25 -59.52
C LEU A 573 -59.96 -18.25 -59.48
N LYS A 574 -59.70 -16.98 -59.81
CA LYS A 574 -60.73 -15.94 -59.87
C LYS A 574 -61.79 -16.24 -60.93
N GLU A 575 -61.38 -16.72 -62.10
CA GLU A 575 -62.30 -17.15 -63.16
C GLU A 575 -63.13 -18.37 -62.75
N ALA A 576 -62.52 -19.34 -62.05
CA ALA A 576 -63.20 -20.52 -61.53
C ALA A 576 -64.28 -20.15 -60.49
N GLN A 577 -63.96 -19.22 -59.57
CA GLN A 577 -64.85 -18.81 -58.50
C GLN A 577 -66.10 -18.07 -58.99
N GLN A 578 -65.97 -17.18 -59.99
CA GLN A 578 -67.13 -16.42 -60.52
C GLN A 578 -68.23 -17.31 -61.10
N ARG A 579 -67.85 -18.45 -61.68
CA ARG A 579 -68.82 -19.41 -62.24
C ARG A 579 -69.55 -20.20 -61.16
N ILE A 580 -68.87 -20.55 -60.07
CA ILE A 580 -69.44 -21.24 -58.92
C ILE A 580 -70.47 -20.36 -58.17
N GLU A 581 -70.14 -19.09 -57.94
CA GLU A 581 -71.02 -18.18 -57.18
C GLU A 581 -72.41 -18.03 -57.81
N LYS A 582 -72.47 -17.92 -59.14
CA LYS A 582 -73.75 -17.75 -59.86
C LYS A 582 -74.68 -18.97 -59.69
N ALA A 583 -74.12 -20.17 -59.70
CA ALA A 583 -74.89 -21.41 -59.59
C ALA A 583 -75.41 -21.68 -58.16
N GLY A 584 -74.71 -21.19 -57.13
CA GLY A 584 -75.11 -21.36 -55.73
C GLY A 584 -76.22 -20.39 -55.26
N GLU A 585 -76.26 -19.18 -55.80
CA GLU A 585 -77.22 -18.13 -55.40
C GLU A 585 -78.68 -18.54 -55.63
N GLU A 586 -78.96 -19.12 -56.79
CA GLU A 586 -80.32 -19.45 -57.23
C GLU A 586 -81.00 -20.52 -56.35
N GLU A 587 -80.26 -21.52 -55.85
CA GLU A 587 -80.85 -22.59 -55.02
C GLU A 587 -81.09 -22.18 -53.57
N CYS A 588 -80.30 -21.24 -53.04
CA CYS A 588 -80.43 -20.85 -51.64
C CYS A 588 -81.59 -19.88 -51.37
N GLU A 589 -81.89 -18.96 -52.30
CA GLU A 589 -83.05 -18.05 -52.18
C GLU A 589 -84.36 -18.83 -51.99
N ARG A 590 -84.49 -19.97 -52.69
CA ARG A 590 -85.66 -20.86 -52.61
C ARG A 590 -85.86 -21.45 -51.20
N LEU A 591 -84.79 -21.87 -50.52
CA LEU A 591 -84.87 -22.51 -49.20
C LEU A 591 -85.07 -21.51 -48.05
N LEU A 592 -84.50 -20.31 -48.16
CA LEU A 592 -84.66 -19.24 -47.16
C LEU A 592 -86.13 -18.81 -46.99
N ALA A 593 -86.87 -18.71 -48.10
CA ALA A 593 -88.28 -18.33 -48.08
C ALA A 593 -89.12 -19.31 -47.23
N LEU A 594 -88.84 -20.60 -47.35
CA LEU A 594 -89.54 -21.65 -46.61
C LEU A 594 -89.17 -21.66 -45.11
N ALA A 595 -87.90 -21.40 -44.77
CA ALA A 595 -87.40 -21.33 -43.40
C ALA A 595 -87.98 -20.13 -42.62
N THR A 596 -88.08 -18.96 -43.25
CA THR A 596 -88.62 -17.74 -42.63
C THR A 596 -90.06 -17.95 -42.17
N ALA A 597 -90.89 -18.55 -43.04
CA ALA A 597 -92.30 -18.80 -42.74
C ALA A 597 -92.50 -19.71 -41.51
N LYS A 598 -91.58 -20.64 -41.25
CA LYS A 598 -91.66 -21.58 -40.12
C LYS A 598 -91.22 -20.98 -38.78
N ILE A 599 -90.28 -20.03 -38.79
CA ILE A 599 -89.85 -19.33 -37.58
C ILE A 599 -90.92 -18.36 -37.08
N GLU A 600 -91.58 -17.65 -37.99
CA GLU A 600 -92.65 -16.71 -37.61
C GLU A 600 -93.78 -17.41 -36.85
N THR A 601 -94.14 -18.62 -37.26
CA THR A 601 -95.10 -19.44 -36.50
C THR A 601 -94.61 -19.89 -35.13
N LEU A 602 -93.31 -20.11 -34.92
CA LEU A 602 -92.76 -20.55 -33.62
C LEU A 602 -92.63 -19.38 -32.63
N LYS A 603 -92.34 -18.16 -33.14
CA LYS A 603 -92.40 -16.91 -32.36
C LYS A 603 -93.76 -16.68 -31.73
N GLY A 604 -94.83 -16.93 -32.51
CA GLY A 604 -96.21 -16.79 -32.03
C GLY A 604 -96.55 -17.73 -30.87
N MET A 605 -95.82 -18.83 -30.73
CA MET A 605 -96.00 -19.84 -29.67
C MET A 605 -95.04 -19.66 -28.49
N ASP A 606 -94.45 -18.47 -28.34
CA ASP A 606 -93.40 -18.17 -27.36
C ASP A 606 -92.25 -19.19 -27.36
N GLY A 607 -92.03 -19.84 -28.50
CA GLY A 607 -90.90 -20.70 -28.69
C GLY A 607 -89.64 -19.88 -28.77
N ASP A 608 -88.58 -20.40 -28.17
CA ASP A 608 -87.28 -19.79 -28.31
C ASP A 608 -86.80 -19.97 -29.76
N VAL A 609 -87.10 -18.95 -30.54
CA VAL A 609 -86.66 -18.79 -31.91
C VAL A 609 -85.34 -18.06 -31.97
N ALA A 610 -84.73 -17.66 -30.86
CA ALA A 610 -83.49 -16.89 -30.89
C ALA A 610 -82.44 -17.65 -31.68
N ASP A 611 -82.27 -18.95 -31.41
CA ASP A 611 -81.34 -19.80 -32.14
C ASP A 611 -81.71 -19.95 -33.62
N LEU A 612 -82.99 -20.02 -33.95
CA LEU A 612 -83.46 -20.18 -35.32
C LEU A 612 -83.42 -18.88 -36.14
N ASP A 613 -83.72 -17.73 -35.53
CA ASP A 613 -83.55 -16.40 -36.10
C ASP A 613 -82.08 -16.06 -36.27
N ILE A 614 -81.26 -16.47 -35.31
CA ILE A 614 -79.80 -16.40 -35.43
C ILE A 614 -79.39 -17.25 -36.62
N LEU A 615 -79.88 -18.48 -36.75
CA LEU A 615 -79.60 -19.32 -37.91
C LEU A 615 -80.16 -18.71 -39.20
N LEU A 616 -81.35 -18.10 -39.20
CA LEU A 616 -81.97 -17.50 -40.39
C LEU A 616 -81.23 -16.24 -40.82
N ASN A 617 -80.84 -15.39 -39.87
CA ASN A 617 -79.96 -14.26 -40.12
C ASN A 617 -78.59 -14.73 -40.58
N ARG A 618 -78.07 -15.85 -40.05
CA ARG A 618 -76.84 -16.48 -40.55
C ARG A 618 -77.02 -17.01 -41.97
N VAL A 619 -78.19 -17.52 -42.35
CA VAL A 619 -78.48 -17.89 -43.75
C VAL A 619 -78.53 -16.64 -44.63
N ARG A 620 -79.25 -15.57 -44.24
CA ARG A 620 -79.30 -14.29 -44.99
C ARG A 620 -77.93 -13.63 -45.09
N GLN A 621 -77.12 -13.76 -44.04
CA GLN A 621 -75.76 -13.26 -43.97
C GLN A 621 -74.82 -14.13 -44.81
N ALA A 622 -74.97 -15.45 -44.80
CA ALA A 622 -74.24 -16.35 -45.66
C ALA A 622 -74.58 -16.06 -47.13
N MET A 623 -75.85 -15.77 -47.43
CA MET A 623 -76.30 -15.32 -48.75
C MET A 623 -75.69 -14.00 -49.20
N SER A 624 -75.74 -12.95 -48.36
CA SER A 624 -75.11 -11.67 -48.69
C SER A 624 -73.58 -11.76 -48.77
N ARG A 625 -72.99 -12.76 -48.11
CA ARG A 625 -71.57 -13.11 -48.20
C ARG A 625 -71.27 -14.13 -49.31
N LYS A 626 -72.26 -14.52 -50.10
CA LYS A 626 -72.16 -15.49 -51.20
C LYS A 626 -71.64 -16.88 -50.83
N VAL A 627 -71.85 -17.30 -49.58
CA VAL A 627 -71.50 -18.64 -49.07
C VAL A 627 -72.72 -19.54 -49.18
N TYR A 628 -72.99 -19.98 -50.41
CA TYR A 628 -74.27 -20.62 -50.75
C TYR A 628 -74.43 -22.04 -50.19
N GLU A 629 -73.34 -22.77 -49.97
CA GLU A 629 -73.39 -24.12 -49.39
C GLU A 629 -73.85 -24.11 -47.91
N ASP A 630 -73.25 -23.26 -47.09
CA ASP A 630 -73.63 -23.09 -45.69
C ASP A 630 -75.05 -22.51 -45.55
N ALA A 631 -75.39 -21.57 -46.43
CA ALA A 631 -76.72 -20.96 -46.46
C ALA A 631 -77.81 -22.00 -46.79
N THR A 632 -77.59 -22.88 -47.78
CA THR A 632 -78.55 -23.93 -48.14
C THR A 632 -78.71 -25.00 -47.07
N ALA A 633 -77.61 -25.44 -46.44
CA ALA A 633 -77.65 -26.44 -45.37
C ALA A 633 -78.41 -25.93 -44.14
N ARG A 634 -78.08 -24.73 -43.67
CA ARG A 634 -78.74 -24.11 -42.49
C ARG A 634 -80.21 -23.79 -42.74
N ALA A 635 -80.58 -23.38 -43.95
CA ALA A 635 -81.98 -23.13 -44.28
C ALA A 635 -82.83 -24.40 -44.08
N LYS A 636 -82.31 -25.58 -44.43
CA LYS A 636 -82.97 -26.87 -44.20
C LYS A 636 -83.04 -27.22 -42.72
N GLU A 637 -81.93 -27.03 -41.99
CA GLU A 637 -81.84 -27.29 -40.55
C GLU A 637 -82.86 -26.46 -39.74
N ILE A 638 -83.04 -25.19 -40.10
CA ILE A 638 -84.03 -24.29 -39.48
C ILE A 638 -85.44 -24.84 -39.63
N ILE A 639 -85.81 -25.31 -40.83
CA ILE A 639 -87.16 -25.81 -41.11
C ILE A 639 -87.47 -27.03 -40.25
N GLU A 640 -86.54 -27.98 -40.13
CA GLU A 640 -86.73 -29.19 -39.33
C GLU A 640 -86.77 -28.86 -37.83
N SER A 641 -85.85 -28.03 -37.35
CA SER A 641 -85.73 -27.65 -35.94
C SER A 641 -86.93 -26.83 -35.46
N ALA A 642 -87.46 -25.92 -36.30
CA ALA A 642 -88.65 -25.14 -35.97
C ALA A 642 -89.88 -26.03 -35.74
N ASN A 643 -90.09 -27.06 -36.58
CA ASN A 643 -91.22 -27.96 -36.43
C ASN A 643 -91.10 -28.84 -35.16
N ASP A 644 -89.90 -29.29 -34.81
CA ASP A 644 -89.66 -30.11 -33.60
C ASP A 644 -89.85 -29.28 -32.30
N MET A 645 -89.38 -28.03 -32.29
CA MET A 645 -89.56 -27.13 -31.14
C MET A 645 -91.02 -26.80 -30.86
N MET A 646 -91.83 -26.52 -31.89
CA MET A 646 -93.28 -26.28 -31.72
C MET A 646 -93.97 -27.46 -31.02
N LEU A 647 -93.61 -28.69 -31.39
CA LEU A 647 -94.19 -29.90 -30.80
C LEU A 647 -93.82 -30.04 -29.33
N LYS A 648 -92.54 -29.81 -28.99
CA LYS A 648 -92.01 -29.93 -27.62
C LYS A 648 -92.59 -28.89 -26.67
N LEU A 649 -92.75 -27.65 -27.11
CA LEU A 649 -93.28 -26.55 -26.28
C LEU A 649 -94.70 -26.83 -25.80
N VAL A 650 -95.58 -27.30 -26.68
CA VAL A 650 -96.97 -27.61 -26.31
C VAL A 650 -97.02 -28.78 -25.33
N GLN A 651 -96.17 -29.79 -25.50
CA GLN A 651 -96.09 -30.93 -24.58
C GLN A 651 -95.58 -30.52 -23.19
N ALA A 652 -94.58 -29.64 -23.13
CA ALA A 652 -94.01 -29.14 -21.87
C ALA A 652 -94.99 -28.29 -21.05
N GLU A 653 -95.86 -27.51 -21.72
CA GLU A 653 -96.89 -26.74 -21.02
C GLU A 653 -97.98 -27.62 -20.40
N PHE A 654 -98.33 -28.75 -21.03
CA PHE A 654 -99.26 -29.71 -20.43
C PHE A 654 -98.72 -30.39 -19.17
N SER A 655 -97.42 -30.68 -19.11
CA SER A 655 -96.79 -31.23 -17.89
C SER A 655 -96.65 -30.15 -16.83
N GLY A 656 -96.14 -28.99 -17.20
CA GLY A 656 -95.82 -27.94 -16.24
C GLY A 656 -97.03 -27.33 -15.55
N ILE A 657 -98.20 -27.33 -16.21
CA ILE A 657 -99.43 -26.86 -15.58
C ILE A 657 -100.00 -27.88 -14.59
N LYS A 658 -99.77 -29.17 -14.82
CA LYS A 658 -100.19 -30.24 -13.92
C LYS A 658 -99.43 -30.15 -12.60
N ASP A 659 -98.11 -29.95 -12.67
CA ASP A 659 -97.25 -29.82 -11.50
C ASP A 659 -97.64 -28.60 -10.65
N THR A 660 -97.84 -27.43 -11.27
CA THR A 660 -98.26 -26.21 -10.54
C THR A 660 -99.65 -26.33 -9.92
N LEU A 661 -100.53 -27.14 -10.51
CA LEU A 661 -101.89 -27.37 -10.01
C LEU A 661 -101.93 -28.38 -8.86
N GLU A 662 -100.97 -29.32 -8.82
CA GLU A 662 -100.72 -30.20 -7.68
C GLU A 662 -100.04 -29.44 -6.53
N GLU A 663 -99.05 -28.60 -6.84
CA GLU A 663 -98.32 -27.77 -5.86
C GLU A 663 -99.25 -26.78 -5.14
N ALA A 664 -100.06 -26.02 -5.89
CA ALA A 664 -101.03 -25.09 -5.31
C ALA A 664 -102.07 -25.82 -4.41
N LYS A 665 -102.51 -27.01 -4.81
CA LYS A 665 -103.40 -27.84 -3.97
C LYS A 665 -102.74 -28.36 -2.70
N ALA A 666 -101.46 -28.73 -2.77
CA ALA A 666 -100.73 -29.31 -1.64
C ALA A 666 -100.54 -28.31 -0.50
N VAL A 667 -100.39 -27.02 -0.81
CA VAL A 667 -100.22 -25.94 0.17
C VAL A 667 -101.52 -25.18 0.48
N GLY A 668 -102.66 -25.66 -0.04
CA GLY A 668 -104.01 -25.28 0.42
C GLY A 668 -104.72 -24.16 -0.36
N ILE A 669 -104.27 -23.88 -1.60
CA ILE A 669 -104.82 -22.84 -2.49
C ILE A 669 -105.97 -23.41 -3.36
N ASP A 670 -107.01 -22.63 -3.68
CA ASP A 670 -108.19 -23.05 -4.51
C ASP A 670 -107.89 -23.08 -6.03
N VAL A 671 -108.32 -24.14 -6.74
CA VAL A 671 -107.88 -24.45 -8.13
C VAL A 671 -108.98 -24.87 -9.14
N GLU A 672 -110.28 -24.82 -8.83
CA GLU A 672 -111.30 -25.37 -9.76
C GLU A 672 -111.43 -24.62 -11.10
N SER A 673 -111.26 -23.31 -11.11
CA SER A 673 -111.29 -22.48 -12.34
C SER A 673 -110.16 -22.86 -13.32
N SER A 674 -109.03 -23.32 -12.81
CA SER A 674 -107.85 -23.68 -13.60
C SER A 674 -108.02 -25.00 -14.36
N LYS A 675 -108.81 -25.95 -13.86
CA LYS A 675 -109.00 -27.27 -14.50
C LYS A 675 -109.84 -27.24 -15.79
N ALA A 676 -110.83 -26.35 -15.87
CA ALA A 676 -111.72 -26.26 -17.03
C ALA A 676 -110.95 -25.84 -18.30
N ARG A 677 -110.04 -24.86 -18.17
CA ARG A 677 -109.21 -24.33 -19.27
C ARG A 677 -108.23 -25.35 -19.84
N ILE A 678 -107.66 -26.22 -18.99
CA ILE A 678 -106.71 -27.27 -19.42
C ILE A 678 -107.38 -28.32 -20.33
N LYS A 679 -108.70 -28.57 -20.16
CA LYS A 679 -109.42 -29.57 -20.97
C LYS A 679 -109.64 -29.09 -22.41
N GLU A 680 -109.86 -27.80 -22.61
CA GLU A 680 -110.02 -27.17 -23.93
C GLU A 680 -108.72 -27.22 -24.73
N ALA A 681 -107.57 -26.94 -24.08
CA ALA A 681 -106.26 -27.03 -24.70
C ALA A 681 -105.95 -28.41 -25.31
N ARG A 682 -106.39 -29.52 -24.66
CA ARG A 682 -106.11 -30.89 -25.16
C ARG A 682 -106.76 -31.21 -26.50
N ALA A 683 -107.94 -30.66 -26.78
CA ALA A 683 -108.66 -30.95 -28.02
C ALA A 683 -107.99 -30.33 -29.26
N SER A 684 -107.30 -29.19 -29.11
CA SER A 684 -106.57 -28.53 -30.19
C SER A 684 -105.29 -29.28 -30.58
N PHE A 685 -104.59 -29.85 -29.58
CA PHE A 685 -103.37 -30.62 -29.81
C PHE A 685 -103.57 -31.88 -30.66
N GLU A 686 -104.67 -32.61 -30.46
CA GLU A 686 -104.98 -33.82 -31.24
C GLU A 686 -105.21 -33.54 -32.74
N LYS A 687 -105.61 -32.30 -33.10
CA LYS A 687 -105.80 -31.86 -34.49
C LYS A 687 -104.51 -31.37 -35.16
N LYS A 688 -103.35 -31.47 -34.48
CA LYS A 688 -102.05 -30.91 -34.88
C LYS A 688 -102.04 -29.38 -35.05
N ASP A 689 -103.02 -28.70 -34.46
CA ASP A 689 -103.01 -27.25 -34.31
C ASP A 689 -102.27 -26.91 -33.02
N LEU A 690 -100.94 -26.84 -33.13
CA LEU A 690 -100.04 -26.67 -31.99
C LEU A 690 -100.15 -25.27 -31.38
N GLU A 691 -100.44 -24.25 -32.18
CA GLU A 691 -100.52 -22.85 -31.76
C GLU A 691 -101.72 -22.61 -30.84
N ALA A 692 -102.90 -23.09 -31.23
CA ALA A 692 -104.12 -22.96 -30.42
C ALA A 692 -104.03 -23.71 -29.07
N ALA A 693 -103.24 -24.78 -28.97
CA ALA A 693 -103.05 -25.55 -27.75
C ALA A 693 -102.10 -24.89 -26.74
N HIS A 694 -101.06 -24.17 -27.20
CA HIS A 694 -100.09 -23.49 -26.34
C HIS A 694 -100.71 -22.34 -25.53
N SER A 695 -101.46 -21.48 -26.20
CA SER A 695 -102.03 -20.26 -25.61
C SER A 695 -102.93 -20.54 -24.40
N ALA A 696 -103.81 -21.54 -24.48
CA ALA A 696 -104.73 -21.88 -23.39
C ALA A 696 -104.04 -22.42 -22.12
N LEU A 697 -102.84 -23.01 -22.24
CA LEU A 697 -102.09 -23.58 -21.11
C LEU A 697 -101.28 -22.52 -20.35
N ARG A 698 -100.57 -21.65 -21.06
CA ARG A 698 -99.68 -20.65 -20.46
C ARG A 698 -100.43 -19.70 -19.52
N ASP A 699 -101.59 -19.20 -19.95
CA ASP A 699 -102.43 -18.28 -19.16
C ASP A 699 -102.87 -18.88 -17.82
N THR A 700 -103.10 -20.19 -17.79
CA THR A 700 -103.56 -20.89 -16.58
C THR A 700 -102.41 -21.16 -15.60
N ARG A 701 -101.16 -21.27 -16.09
CA ARG A 701 -99.99 -21.58 -15.25
C ARG A 701 -99.45 -20.38 -14.46
N VAL A 702 -99.40 -19.20 -15.08
CA VAL A 702 -98.87 -17.97 -14.45
C VAL A 702 -99.67 -17.63 -13.19
N SER A 703 -101.00 -17.73 -13.27
CA SER A 703 -101.88 -17.43 -12.13
C SER A 703 -101.64 -18.33 -10.90
N LEU A 704 -101.09 -19.54 -11.05
CA LEU A 704 -100.89 -20.48 -9.94
C LEU A 704 -99.56 -20.26 -9.19
N LYS A 705 -98.48 -19.87 -9.87
CA LYS A 705 -97.14 -19.74 -9.26
C LYS A 705 -97.01 -18.58 -8.28
N ASP A 706 -97.61 -17.44 -8.59
CA ASP A 706 -97.51 -16.24 -7.74
C ASP A 706 -98.06 -16.47 -6.33
N MET A 707 -99.06 -17.36 -6.19
CA MET A 707 -99.63 -17.70 -4.90
C MET A 707 -98.71 -18.59 -4.04
N ILE A 708 -97.79 -19.36 -4.63
CA ILE A 708 -96.94 -20.32 -3.91
C ILE A 708 -95.73 -19.63 -3.24
N THR A 709 -95.03 -18.72 -3.92
CA THR A 709 -93.76 -18.16 -3.42
C THR A 709 -93.86 -17.35 -2.12
N ARG A 710 -95.00 -16.72 -1.85
CA ARG A 710 -95.20 -15.94 -0.62
C ARG A 710 -95.33 -16.82 0.61
N PHE A 711 -95.72 -18.07 0.44
CA PHE A 711 -95.89 -19.02 1.53
C PHE A 711 -94.54 -19.48 2.12
N ASP A 712 -93.51 -19.72 1.31
CA ASP A 712 -92.25 -20.32 1.80
C ASP A 712 -91.39 -19.37 2.66
N GLY A 713 -91.33 -18.08 2.33
CA GLY A 713 -90.40 -17.13 2.99
C GLY A 713 -90.67 -16.93 4.50
N ILE A 714 -91.92 -17.09 4.93
CA ILE A 714 -92.30 -16.91 6.34
C ILE A 714 -91.99 -18.18 7.15
N LYS A 715 -91.98 -19.35 6.50
CA LYS A 715 -91.68 -20.64 7.13
C LYS A 715 -90.25 -20.72 7.68
N ASP A 716 -89.26 -20.15 6.99
CA ASP A 716 -87.85 -20.21 7.42
C ASP A 716 -87.57 -19.39 8.68
N LYS A 717 -88.24 -18.24 8.84
CA LYS A 717 -88.09 -17.39 10.03
C LYS A 717 -88.67 -18.04 11.28
N ILE A 718 -89.72 -18.85 11.13
CA ILE A 718 -90.27 -19.66 12.20
C ILE A 718 -89.21 -20.67 12.70
N ARG A 719 -88.47 -21.31 11.80
CA ARG A 719 -87.46 -22.33 12.14
C ARG A 719 -86.30 -21.79 12.98
N ARG A 720 -85.75 -20.62 12.64
CA ARG A 720 -84.61 -20.03 13.38
C ARG A 720 -84.98 -19.63 14.80
N ALA A 721 -86.18 -19.10 14.95
CA ALA A 721 -86.80 -18.81 16.23
C ALA A 721 -86.99 -20.08 17.09
N GLU A 722 -87.39 -21.20 16.46
CA GLU A 722 -87.52 -22.51 17.12
C GLU A 722 -86.18 -23.05 17.63
N GLU A 723 -85.10 -22.93 16.86
CA GLU A 723 -83.77 -23.45 17.23
C GLU A 723 -83.24 -22.81 18.51
N LEU A 724 -83.27 -21.48 18.59
CA LEU A 724 -82.80 -20.73 19.77
C LEU A 724 -83.68 -20.96 21.00
N ILE A 725 -84.99 -21.10 20.81
CA ILE A 725 -85.91 -21.48 21.89
C ILE A 725 -85.63 -22.91 22.36
N SER A 726 -85.37 -23.84 21.43
CA SER A 726 -85.07 -25.24 21.75
C SER A 726 -83.76 -25.39 22.50
N GLU A 727 -82.73 -24.62 22.13
CA GLU A 727 -81.43 -24.62 22.82
C GLU A 727 -81.56 -24.04 24.24
N ALA A 728 -82.37 -22.99 24.40
CA ALA A 728 -82.73 -22.44 25.70
C ALA A 728 -83.60 -23.40 26.55
N GLN A 729 -84.44 -24.23 25.93
CA GLN A 729 -85.18 -25.32 26.63
C GLN A 729 -84.23 -26.43 27.09
N ARG A 730 -83.26 -26.84 26.25
CA ARG A 730 -82.25 -27.86 26.61
C ARG A 730 -81.39 -27.42 27.79
N SER A 731 -81.08 -26.13 27.88
CA SER A 731 -80.36 -25.52 29.01
C SER A 731 -81.24 -25.20 30.24
N ARG A 732 -82.51 -25.65 30.26
CA ARG A 732 -83.51 -25.46 31.33
C ARG A 732 -83.88 -24.01 31.66
N ALA A 733 -83.73 -23.08 30.72
CA ALA A 733 -84.21 -21.71 30.92
C ALA A 733 -85.72 -21.59 30.62
N ASP A 734 -86.47 -20.78 31.40
CA ASP A 734 -87.91 -20.59 31.21
C ASP A 734 -88.20 -19.76 29.96
N VAL A 735 -88.42 -20.39 28.81
CA VAL A 735 -88.78 -19.73 27.53
C VAL A 735 -90.27 -19.82 27.19
N SER A 736 -91.14 -19.96 28.20
CA SER A 736 -92.59 -20.08 28.01
C SER A 736 -93.25 -18.90 27.28
N LYS A 737 -92.79 -17.67 27.54
CA LYS A 737 -93.28 -16.44 26.86
C LYS A 737 -92.87 -16.39 25.38
N GLN A 738 -91.63 -16.75 25.08
CA GLN A 738 -91.11 -16.81 23.71
C GLN A 738 -91.80 -17.93 22.93
N SER A 739 -91.98 -19.10 23.55
CA SER A 739 -92.71 -20.21 22.91
C SER A 739 -94.16 -19.82 22.57
N LYS A 740 -94.85 -19.01 23.39
CA LYS A 740 -96.19 -18.49 23.05
C LYS A 740 -96.17 -17.47 21.91
N ALA A 741 -95.22 -16.55 21.91
CA ALA A 741 -95.08 -15.55 20.84
C ALA A 741 -94.81 -16.21 19.47
N LEU A 742 -94.05 -17.31 19.47
CA LEU A 742 -93.80 -18.15 18.29
C LEU A 742 -95.08 -18.84 17.78
N GLU A 743 -95.93 -19.37 18.66
CA GLU A 743 -97.19 -20.00 18.27
C GLU A 743 -98.21 -18.99 17.70
N THR A 744 -98.25 -17.75 18.22
CA THR A 744 -99.05 -16.68 17.60
C THR A 744 -98.57 -16.30 16.20
N ALA A 745 -97.25 -16.27 15.97
CA ALA A 745 -96.69 -16.02 14.64
C ALA A 745 -97.05 -17.15 13.66
N LYS A 746 -97.06 -18.41 14.11
CA LYS A 746 -97.52 -19.58 13.32
C LYS A 746 -99.02 -19.55 13.00
N ALA A 747 -99.87 -19.10 13.93
CA ALA A 747 -101.31 -19.01 13.70
C ALA A 747 -101.65 -18.01 12.58
N LYS A 748 -101.03 -16.84 12.59
CA LYS A 748 -101.19 -15.82 11.53
C LYS A 748 -100.74 -16.33 10.16
N PHE A 749 -99.64 -17.08 10.13
CA PHE A 749 -99.18 -17.76 8.92
C PHE A 749 -100.19 -18.80 8.39
N HIS A 750 -100.91 -19.52 9.26
CA HIS A 750 -101.92 -20.51 8.86
C HIS A 750 -103.27 -19.92 8.41
N GLU A 751 -103.62 -18.70 8.83
CA GLU A 751 -104.84 -18.00 8.41
C GLU A 751 -104.70 -17.33 7.03
N GLY A 752 -103.50 -17.34 6.45
CA GLY A 752 -103.18 -16.69 5.17
C GLY A 752 -102.80 -15.22 5.30
N ASP A 753 -102.61 -14.71 6.53
CA ASP A 753 -102.16 -13.35 6.82
C ASP A 753 -100.63 -13.31 6.96
N PHE A 754 -99.98 -13.29 5.80
CA PHE A 754 -98.53 -13.43 5.67
C PHE A 754 -97.73 -12.26 6.27
N ASP A 755 -98.27 -11.04 6.24
CA ASP A 755 -97.53 -9.84 6.63
C ASP A 755 -97.35 -9.72 8.17
N GLU A 756 -98.37 -10.07 8.97
CA GLU A 756 -98.28 -9.99 10.45
C GLU A 756 -97.38 -11.07 11.07
N ALA A 757 -97.26 -12.24 10.42
CA ALA A 757 -96.46 -13.36 10.92
C ALA A 757 -94.95 -13.05 10.97
N GLU A 758 -94.45 -12.26 10.02
CA GLU A 758 -93.03 -11.98 9.84
C GLU A 758 -92.45 -11.05 10.93
N MET A 759 -93.19 -10.03 11.34
CA MET A 759 -92.75 -9.03 12.34
C MET A 759 -92.51 -9.68 13.72
N MET A 760 -93.39 -10.59 14.14
CA MET A 760 -93.32 -11.23 15.46
C MET A 760 -92.10 -12.13 15.66
N LEU A 761 -91.53 -12.69 14.59
CA LEU A 761 -90.42 -13.64 14.68
C LEU A 761 -89.07 -12.99 15.00
N ASN A 762 -88.89 -11.71 14.66
CA ASN A 762 -87.63 -10.99 14.91
C ASN A 762 -87.44 -10.66 16.41
N ASP A 763 -88.49 -10.14 17.05
CA ASP A 763 -88.46 -9.77 18.48
C ASP A 763 -88.19 -10.98 19.39
N LEU A 764 -88.63 -12.15 18.94
CA LEU A 764 -88.46 -13.41 19.65
C LEU A 764 -86.99 -13.81 19.87
N THR A 765 -86.19 -13.63 18.82
CA THR A 765 -84.82 -14.14 18.71
C THR A 765 -83.91 -13.48 19.75
N SER A 766 -84.04 -12.15 19.93
CA SER A 766 -83.28 -11.35 20.90
C SER A 766 -83.53 -11.76 22.36
N ALA A 767 -84.74 -12.20 22.67
CA ALA A 767 -85.10 -12.57 24.03
C ALA A 767 -84.59 -13.97 24.44
N ALA A 768 -84.25 -14.83 23.48
CA ALA A 768 -83.75 -16.18 23.74
C ALA A 768 -82.26 -16.17 24.17
N GLU A 769 -81.43 -15.29 23.61
CA GLU A 769 -79.99 -15.23 23.89
C GLU A 769 -79.66 -14.88 25.35
N LYS A 770 -80.42 -13.96 25.97
CA LYS A 770 -80.24 -13.59 27.39
C LYS A 770 -80.35 -14.77 28.33
N LYS A 771 -81.18 -15.76 27.98
CA LYS A 771 -81.41 -16.95 28.79
C LYS A 771 -80.30 -18.00 28.74
N LEU A 772 -79.38 -17.90 27.76
CA LEU A 772 -78.30 -18.85 27.52
C LEU A 772 -76.91 -18.36 28.00
N ALA A 773 -76.87 -17.24 28.73
CA ALA A 773 -75.63 -16.51 29.04
C ALA A 773 -74.50 -17.36 29.67
N MET A 774 -74.82 -18.25 30.61
CA MET A 774 -73.84 -19.11 31.31
C MET A 774 -73.03 -19.99 30.36
N TYR A 775 -73.71 -20.64 29.41
CA TYR A 775 -73.09 -21.60 28.51
C TYR A 775 -72.17 -20.89 27.51
N LEU A 776 -72.63 -19.76 26.98
CA LEU A 776 -71.86 -18.94 26.08
C LEU A 776 -70.62 -18.35 26.79
N ALA A 777 -70.73 -17.93 28.06
CA ALA A 777 -69.61 -17.38 28.82
C ALA A 777 -68.47 -18.39 28.99
N ALA A 778 -68.81 -19.65 29.32
CA ALA A 778 -67.84 -20.73 29.47
C ALA A 778 -67.07 -21.03 28.17
N LYS A 779 -67.76 -20.99 27.03
CA LYS A 779 -67.15 -21.19 25.71
C LYS A 779 -66.11 -20.11 25.39
N PHE A 780 -66.42 -18.84 25.65
CA PHE A 780 -65.48 -17.73 25.40
C PHE A 780 -64.27 -17.75 26.35
N ILE A 781 -64.45 -18.13 27.63
CA ILE A 781 -63.33 -18.24 28.59
C ILE A 781 -62.26 -19.26 28.16
N LEU A 782 -62.65 -20.36 27.52
CA LEU A 782 -61.69 -21.35 27.01
C LEU A 782 -60.90 -20.80 25.82
N ALA A 783 -61.58 -20.18 24.85
CA ALA A 783 -60.94 -19.59 23.69
C ALA A 783 -59.97 -18.45 24.08
N SER A 784 -60.34 -17.60 25.04
CA SER A 784 -59.45 -16.54 25.54
C SER A 784 -58.18 -17.09 26.20
N LYS A 785 -58.25 -18.25 26.86
CA LYS A 785 -57.08 -18.87 27.50
C LYS A 785 -56.05 -19.32 26.46
N GLU A 786 -56.49 -20.00 25.40
CA GLU A 786 -55.59 -20.47 24.32
C GLU A 786 -54.82 -19.31 23.66
N SER A 787 -55.50 -18.18 23.42
CA SER A 787 -54.85 -16.98 22.89
C SER A 787 -53.83 -16.37 23.86
N ILE A 788 -54.12 -16.36 25.17
CA ILE A 788 -53.20 -15.83 26.20
C ILE A 788 -51.94 -16.69 26.29
N ASP A 789 -52.10 -18.02 26.33
CA ASP A 789 -50.98 -18.96 26.42
C ASP A 789 -50.02 -18.79 25.21
N LEU A 790 -50.55 -18.60 23.99
CA LEU A 790 -49.77 -18.30 22.79
C LEU A 790 -48.97 -16.98 22.90
N GLY A 791 -49.57 -15.95 23.51
CA GLY A 791 -48.91 -14.66 23.74
C GLY A 791 -47.72 -14.79 24.70
N GLU A 792 -47.86 -15.55 25.79
CA GLU A 792 -46.81 -15.75 26.79
C GLU A 792 -45.58 -16.49 26.22
N GLU A 793 -45.80 -17.56 25.46
CA GLU A 793 -44.70 -18.36 24.87
C GLU A 793 -43.80 -17.53 23.94
N ASN A 794 -44.35 -16.47 23.35
CA ASN A 794 -43.66 -15.58 22.42
C ASN A 794 -43.25 -14.24 23.06
N GLY A 795 -43.37 -14.11 24.39
CA GLY A 795 -42.94 -12.92 25.13
C GLY A 795 -43.79 -11.66 24.91
N ILE A 796 -45.07 -11.83 24.53
CA ILE A 796 -46.03 -10.74 24.34
C ILE A 796 -46.73 -10.43 25.67
N ASP A 797 -46.84 -9.14 26.00
CA ASP A 797 -47.55 -8.71 27.21
C ASP A 797 -49.07 -8.90 27.04
N VAL A 798 -49.62 -9.84 27.80
CA VAL A 798 -51.06 -10.17 27.84
C VAL A 798 -51.66 -9.95 29.24
N SER A 799 -51.00 -9.16 30.09
CA SER A 799 -51.35 -8.96 31.50
C SER A 799 -52.79 -8.47 31.70
N GLU A 800 -53.27 -7.54 30.87
CA GLU A 800 -54.65 -7.04 30.94
C GLU A 800 -55.70 -8.11 30.60
N ALA A 801 -55.43 -8.90 29.55
CA ALA A 801 -56.30 -9.99 29.15
C ALA A 801 -56.34 -11.10 30.22
N GLN A 802 -55.23 -11.34 30.92
CA GLN A 802 -55.15 -12.25 32.06
C GLN A 802 -55.98 -11.78 33.25
N GLU A 803 -55.93 -10.50 33.59
CA GLU A 803 -56.81 -9.92 34.61
C GLU A 803 -58.28 -10.06 34.24
N MET A 804 -58.64 -9.78 32.99
CA MET A 804 -60.02 -9.95 32.50
C MET A 804 -60.46 -11.41 32.49
N LEU A 805 -59.57 -12.34 32.14
CA LEU A 805 -59.84 -13.77 32.21
C LEU A 805 -60.09 -14.21 33.65
N ALA A 806 -59.32 -13.69 34.60
CA ALA A 806 -59.53 -13.94 36.03
C ALA A 806 -60.88 -13.37 36.50
N ARG A 807 -61.22 -12.13 36.11
CA ARG A 807 -62.52 -11.50 36.41
C ARG A 807 -63.69 -12.27 35.79
N ALA A 808 -63.61 -12.68 34.53
CA ALA A 808 -64.65 -13.48 33.88
C ALA A 808 -64.85 -14.84 34.55
N LYS A 809 -63.76 -15.50 34.98
CA LYS A 809 -63.80 -16.73 35.78
C LYS A 809 -64.42 -16.48 37.15
N ASP A 810 -64.12 -15.37 37.81
CA ASP A 810 -64.67 -15.03 39.11
C ASP A 810 -66.15 -14.62 39.03
N LEU A 811 -66.58 -13.92 37.98
CA LEU A 811 -68.00 -13.65 37.68
C LEU A 811 -68.77 -14.93 37.37
N MET A 812 -68.16 -15.88 36.65
CA MET A 812 -68.71 -17.23 36.47
C MET A 812 -68.85 -17.97 37.80
N LYS A 813 -67.89 -17.86 38.73
CA LYS A 813 -68.00 -18.43 40.09
C LYS A 813 -69.07 -17.72 40.93
N ALA A 814 -69.21 -16.41 40.76
CA ALA A 814 -70.22 -15.57 41.41
C ALA A 814 -71.64 -15.74 40.81
N LYS A 815 -71.76 -16.50 39.71
CA LYS A 815 -73.00 -16.79 38.97
C LYS A 815 -73.64 -15.58 38.26
N ASP A 816 -72.87 -14.52 38.03
CA ASP A 816 -73.31 -13.38 37.22
C ASP A 816 -73.01 -13.65 35.75
N TYR A 817 -73.87 -14.45 35.11
CA TYR A 817 -73.58 -15.04 33.81
C TYR A 817 -73.70 -14.08 32.62
N GLU A 818 -74.55 -13.06 32.71
CA GLU A 818 -74.67 -12.03 31.67
C GLU A 818 -73.40 -11.17 31.64
N GLN A 819 -72.95 -10.71 32.82
CA GLN A 819 -71.69 -9.97 32.93
C GLN A 819 -70.47 -10.85 32.65
N ALA A 820 -70.50 -12.13 33.01
CA ALA A 820 -69.43 -13.06 32.67
C ALA A 820 -69.34 -13.31 31.15
N LEU A 821 -70.48 -13.39 30.44
CA LEU A 821 -70.49 -13.52 28.97
C LEU A 821 -69.93 -12.25 28.31
N GLU A 822 -70.34 -11.08 28.79
CA GLU A 822 -69.83 -9.80 28.28
C GLU A 822 -68.32 -9.66 28.54
N THR A 823 -67.87 -9.94 29.76
CA THR A 823 -66.45 -9.87 30.15
C THR A 823 -65.61 -10.92 29.41
N ALA A 824 -66.13 -12.13 29.17
CA ALA A 824 -65.44 -13.17 28.43
C ALA A 824 -65.30 -12.82 26.94
N LYS A 825 -66.31 -12.20 26.32
CA LYS A 825 -66.22 -11.67 24.96
C LYS A 825 -65.15 -10.57 24.87
N LEU A 826 -65.19 -9.60 25.80
CA LEU A 826 -64.18 -8.54 25.88
C LEU A 826 -62.76 -9.07 26.09
N CYS A 827 -62.59 -10.10 26.94
CA CYS A 827 -61.31 -10.76 27.17
C CYS A 827 -60.77 -11.42 25.89
N SER A 828 -61.62 -12.13 25.14
CA SER A 828 -61.26 -12.72 23.85
C SER A 828 -60.81 -11.65 22.85
N ASP A 829 -61.54 -10.55 22.76
CA ASP A 829 -61.19 -9.44 21.86
C ASP A 829 -59.85 -8.79 22.26
N ARG A 830 -59.64 -8.55 23.57
CA ARG A 830 -58.40 -7.93 24.08
C ARG A 830 -57.16 -8.80 23.92
N ALA A 831 -57.29 -10.12 24.11
CA ALA A 831 -56.19 -11.06 23.89
C ALA A 831 -55.75 -11.07 22.41
N VAL A 832 -56.71 -11.12 21.49
CA VAL A 832 -56.44 -11.06 20.05
C VAL A 832 -55.83 -9.70 19.66
N GLU A 833 -56.34 -8.60 20.20
CA GLU A 833 -55.81 -7.24 19.94
C GLU A 833 -54.34 -7.12 20.37
N SER A 834 -54.00 -7.62 21.56
CA SER A 834 -52.62 -7.56 22.11
C SER A 834 -51.64 -8.35 21.24
N ILE A 835 -52.01 -9.57 20.82
CA ILE A 835 -51.19 -10.40 19.92
C ILE A 835 -51.06 -9.74 18.54
N THR A 836 -52.14 -9.14 18.03
CA THR A 836 -52.14 -8.46 16.74
C THR A 836 -51.16 -7.29 16.74
N GLU A 837 -51.20 -6.46 17.78
CA GLU A 837 -50.35 -5.27 17.85
C GLU A 837 -48.88 -5.61 18.07
N ALA A 838 -48.58 -6.56 18.96
CA ALA A 838 -47.22 -7.03 19.16
C ALA A 838 -46.65 -7.69 17.89
N SER A 839 -47.45 -8.51 17.19
CA SER A 839 -47.03 -9.12 15.92
C SER A 839 -46.72 -8.07 14.85
N LYS A 840 -47.49 -6.97 14.75
CA LYS A 840 -47.16 -5.85 13.84
C LYS A 840 -45.84 -5.18 14.20
N ILE A 841 -45.58 -4.95 15.50
CA ILE A 841 -44.31 -4.36 15.96
C ILE A 841 -43.14 -5.28 15.60
N MET A 842 -43.27 -6.59 15.88
CA MET A 842 -42.23 -7.59 15.57
C MET A 842 -41.95 -7.69 14.07
N VAL A 843 -42.98 -7.60 13.22
CA VAL A 843 -42.82 -7.52 11.75
C VAL A 843 -42.09 -6.24 11.35
N LYS A 844 -42.42 -5.10 11.96
CA LYS A 844 -41.74 -3.82 11.68
C LYS A 844 -40.27 -3.86 12.10
N ASP A 845 -39.96 -4.46 13.26
CA ASP A 845 -38.58 -4.67 13.69
C ASP A 845 -37.82 -5.61 12.76
N LEU A 846 -38.46 -6.69 12.29
CA LEU A 846 -37.89 -7.57 11.27
C LEU A 846 -37.62 -6.81 9.96
N GLN A 847 -38.54 -5.96 9.49
CA GLN A 847 -38.33 -5.13 8.30
C GLN A 847 -37.17 -4.13 8.48
N ARG A 848 -37.00 -3.58 9.69
CA ARG A 848 -35.84 -2.74 10.03
C ARG A 848 -34.55 -3.54 9.99
N LEU A 849 -34.51 -4.74 10.59
CA LEU A 849 -33.36 -5.64 10.54
C LEU A 849 -33.00 -6.04 9.10
N ILE A 850 -34.00 -6.32 8.26
CA ILE A 850 -33.83 -6.57 6.82
C ILE A 850 -33.22 -5.33 6.14
N THR A 851 -33.72 -4.13 6.44
CA THR A 851 -33.20 -2.89 5.86
C THR A 851 -31.75 -2.64 6.28
N ASP A 852 -31.41 -2.86 7.55
CA ASP A 852 -30.05 -2.74 8.06
C ASP A 852 -29.13 -3.78 7.41
N ALA A 853 -29.58 -5.02 7.24
CA ALA A 853 -28.85 -6.08 6.54
C ALA A 853 -28.60 -5.71 5.06
N LYS A 854 -29.61 -5.16 4.39
CA LYS A 854 -29.54 -4.69 2.99
C LYS A 854 -28.57 -3.53 2.82
N ASN A 855 -28.55 -2.58 3.76
CA ASN A 855 -27.60 -1.47 3.78
C ASN A 855 -26.14 -1.95 3.92
N VAL A 856 -25.93 -3.09 4.56
CA VAL A 856 -24.61 -3.74 4.71
C VAL A 856 -24.32 -4.71 3.55
N GLY A 857 -25.21 -4.80 2.55
CA GLY A 857 -25.03 -5.61 1.34
C GLY A 857 -25.29 -7.11 1.53
N VAL A 858 -26.06 -7.49 2.55
CA VAL A 858 -26.48 -8.88 2.82
C VAL A 858 -27.64 -9.28 1.89
N ASP A 859 -27.70 -10.54 1.44
CA ASP A 859 -28.85 -11.05 0.67
C ASP A 859 -30.04 -11.26 1.60
N THR A 860 -31.11 -10.52 1.35
CA THR A 860 -32.34 -10.51 2.15
C THR A 860 -33.52 -11.17 1.46
N SER A 861 -33.33 -11.78 0.29
CA SER A 861 -34.43 -12.33 -0.52
C SER A 861 -35.27 -13.38 0.20
N GLY A 862 -34.64 -14.34 0.89
CA GLY A 862 -35.34 -15.33 1.73
C GLY A 862 -36.08 -14.71 2.93
N PRO A 863 -35.39 -13.93 3.79
CA PRO A 863 -36.03 -13.22 4.90
C PRO A 863 -37.15 -12.26 4.50
N GLU A 864 -37.06 -11.62 3.32
CA GLU A 864 -38.10 -10.76 2.75
C GLU A 864 -39.38 -11.55 2.43
N VAL A 865 -39.26 -12.74 1.81
CA VAL A 865 -40.41 -13.62 1.54
C VAL A 865 -41.07 -14.09 2.83
N LEU A 866 -40.29 -14.46 3.84
CA LEU A 866 -40.81 -14.85 5.15
C LEU A 866 -41.49 -13.67 5.87
N ALA A 867 -40.95 -12.46 5.75
CA ALA A 867 -41.56 -11.25 6.31
C ALA A 867 -42.90 -10.91 5.60
N GLU A 868 -42.97 -11.02 4.27
CA GLU A 868 -44.22 -10.84 3.52
C GLU A 868 -45.28 -11.89 3.91
N LYS A 869 -44.87 -13.15 4.05
CA LYS A 869 -45.75 -14.22 4.52
C LYS A 869 -46.24 -13.94 5.94
N ALA A 870 -45.39 -13.47 6.85
CA ALA A 870 -45.78 -13.07 8.19
C ALA A 870 -46.81 -11.92 8.16
N VAL A 871 -46.63 -10.90 7.30
CA VAL A 871 -47.61 -9.82 7.12
C VAL A 871 -48.97 -10.35 6.68
N ALA A 872 -49.00 -11.29 5.73
CA ALA A 872 -50.24 -11.89 5.26
C ALA A 872 -50.95 -12.70 6.35
N LEU A 873 -50.20 -13.50 7.10
CA LEU A 873 -50.72 -14.34 8.19
C LEU A 873 -51.28 -13.51 9.36
N VAL A 874 -50.63 -12.38 9.70
CA VAL A 874 -51.16 -11.42 10.68
C VAL A 874 -52.48 -10.79 10.21
N ARG A 875 -52.67 -10.56 8.91
CA ARG A 875 -53.93 -10.03 8.36
C ARG A 875 -55.06 -11.06 8.38
N THR A 876 -54.76 -12.34 8.20
CA THR A 876 -55.74 -13.44 8.21
C THR A 876 -56.04 -13.94 9.62
N GLY A 877 -55.29 -13.50 10.63
CA GLY A 877 -55.47 -13.87 12.04
C GLY A 877 -54.81 -15.18 12.45
N ASP A 878 -53.88 -15.71 11.64
CA ASP A 878 -53.14 -16.94 11.94
C ASP A 878 -51.80 -16.59 12.61
N TYR A 879 -51.88 -16.22 13.89
CA TYR A 879 -50.76 -15.72 14.68
C TYR A 879 -49.65 -16.76 14.97
N PRO A 880 -49.94 -18.05 15.23
CA PRO A 880 -48.90 -19.05 15.47
C PRO A 880 -47.90 -19.18 14.30
N GLU A 881 -48.41 -19.30 13.07
CA GLU A 881 -47.55 -19.41 11.90
C GLU A 881 -46.85 -18.09 11.55
N ALA A 882 -47.49 -16.94 11.84
CA ALA A 882 -46.86 -15.64 11.65
C ALA A 882 -45.62 -15.46 12.52
N LEU A 883 -45.71 -15.78 13.82
CA LEU A 883 -44.59 -15.65 14.76
C LEU A 883 -43.43 -16.59 14.40
N ARG A 884 -43.74 -17.82 13.96
CA ARG A 884 -42.73 -18.78 13.46
C ARG A 884 -41.96 -18.26 12.24
N CYS A 885 -42.66 -17.60 11.30
CA CYS A 885 -42.02 -17.00 10.13
C CYS A 885 -41.08 -15.85 10.54
N ILE A 886 -41.45 -15.05 11.53
CA ILE A 886 -40.64 -13.94 12.04
C ILE A 886 -39.33 -14.46 12.65
N ASP A 887 -39.39 -15.48 13.49
CA ASP A 887 -38.19 -16.03 14.15
C ASP A 887 -37.26 -16.75 13.16
N SER A 888 -37.81 -17.47 12.19
CA SER A 888 -37.01 -18.09 11.12
C SER A 888 -36.25 -17.02 10.33
N ALA A 889 -36.91 -15.93 9.96
CA ALA A 889 -36.27 -14.85 9.20
C ALA A 889 -35.17 -14.15 9.99
N LYS A 890 -35.33 -13.95 11.31
CA LYS A 890 -34.27 -13.38 12.17
C LYS A 890 -33.04 -14.27 12.21
N ASN A 891 -33.23 -15.58 12.41
CA ASN A 891 -32.13 -16.54 12.45
C ASN A 891 -31.37 -16.62 11.13
N ASP A 892 -32.07 -16.57 10.00
CA ASP A 892 -31.47 -16.56 8.67
C ASP A 892 -30.58 -15.31 8.48
N ILE A 893 -31.08 -14.12 8.87
CA ILE A 893 -30.30 -12.87 8.79
C ILE A 893 -29.02 -12.97 9.61
N ASP A 894 -29.08 -13.47 10.85
CA ASP A 894 -27.91 -13.60 11.72
C ASP A 894 -26.88 -14.59 11.15
N GLN A 895 -27.34 -15.71 10.59
CA GLN A 895 -26.45 -16.69 9.96
C GLN A 895 -25.73 -16.12 8.73
N ILE A 896 -26.46 -15.42 7.86
CA ILE A 896 -25.87 -14.82 6.65
C ILE A 896 -24.89 -13.70 7.03
N LYS A 897 -25.23 -12.87 8.03
CA LYS A 897 -24.33 -11.80 8.52
C LYS A 897 -23.01 -12.34 9.06
N ASN A 898 -23.05 -13.47 9.78
CA ASN A 898 -21.86 -14.13 10.28
C ASN A 898 -20.98 -14.67 9.15
N LEU A 899 -21.57 -15.35 8.16
CA LEU A 899 -20.85 -15.88 7.00
C LEU A 899 -20.24 -14.77 6.13
N SER A 900 -20.99 -13.69 5.89
CA SER A 900 -20.51 -12.51 5.15
C SER A 900 -19.30 -11.86 5.83
N SER A 901 -19.37 -11.69 7.16
CA SER A 901 -18.27 -11.12 7.94
C SER A 901 -17.01 -12.00 7.89
N GLN A 902 -17.17 -13.32 8.03
CA GLN A 902 -16.05 -14.26 7.94
C GLN A 902 -15.43 -14.29 6.53
N ALA A 903 -16.25 -14.31 5.47
CA ALA A 903 -15.78 -14.27 4.09
C ALA A 903 -15.00 -12.98 3.80
N ALA A 904 -15.46 -11.82 4.28
CA ALA A 904 -14.77 -10.55 4.10
C ALA A 904 -13.41 -10.50 4.82
N VAL A 905 -13.32 -11.04 6.03
CA VAL A 905 -12.04 -11.16 6.76
C VAL A 905 -11.08 -12.07 6.01
N GLU A 906 -11.55 -13.23 5.54
CA GLU A 906 -10.68 -14.19 4.86
C GLU A 906 -10.21 -13.68 3.49
N ILE A 907 -11.07 -12.98 2.73
CA ILE A 907 -10.69 -12.29 1.49
C ILE A 907 -9.58 -11.26 1.76
N LYS A 908 -9.65 -10.55 2.89
CA LYS A 908 -8.60 -9.60 3.29
C LYS A 908 -7.28 -10.31 3.61
N VAL A 909 -7.33 -11.45 4.31
CA VAL A 909 -6.14 -12.28 4.59
C VAL A 909 -5.53 -12.80 3.29
N ALA A 910 -6.35 -13.40 2.42
CA ALA A 910 -5.93 -13.90 1.11
C ALA A 910 -5.29 -12.79 0.27
N ARG A 911 -5.89 -11.59 0.20
CA ARG A 911 -5.32 -10.42 -0.49
C ARG A 911 -3.97 -10.01 0.07
N THR A 912 -3.77 -10.10 1.37
CA THR A 912 -2.50 -9.74 2.02
C THR A 912 -1.43 -10.76 1.66
N ASN A 913 -1.70 -12.05 1.80
CA ASN A 913 -0.77 -13.13 1.44
C ASN A 913 -0.40 -13.11 -0.04
N LEU A 914 -1.37 -12.81 -0.91
CA LEU A 914 -1.16 -12.73 -2.35
C LEU A 914 -0.33 -11.50 -2.73
N LYS A 915 -0.60 -10.35 -2.10
CA LYS A 915 0.24 -9.15 -2.26
C LYS A 915 1.68 -9.40 -1.79
N ASP A 916 1.85 -10.09 -0.67
CA ASP A 916 3.17 -10.45 -0.15
C ASP A 916 3.90 -11.43 -1.06
N ALA A 917 3.20 -12.27 -1.82
CA ALA A 917 3.82 -13.14 -2.83
C ALA A 917 4.12 -12.39 -4.14
N GLU A 918 3.27 -11.45 -4.55
CA GLU A 918 3.47 -10.62 -5.75
C GLU A 918 4.63 -9.63 -5.59
N THR A 919 4.82 -9.04 -4.40
CA THR A 919 5.99 -8.16 -4.13
C THR A 919 7.32 -8.90 -4.26
N LEU A 920 7.28 -10.23 -4.28
CA LEU A 920 8.43 -11.12 -4.39
C LEU A 920 8.53 -11.78 -5.77
N ASP A 921 7.79 -11.29 -6.77
CA ASP A 921 7.76 -11.78 -8.17
C ASP A 921 7.45 -13.29 -8.31
N MET A 922 6.61 -13.82 -7.42
CA MET A 922 6.24 -15.25 -7.39
C MET A 922 5.05 -15.54 -8.33
N GLU A 923 5.02 -16.71 -8.97
CA GLU A 923 3.90 -17.12 -9.82
C GLU A 923 2.65 -17.47 -9.01
N VAL A 924 1.72 -16.53 -8.91
CA VAL A 924 0.48 -16.66 -8.11
C VAL A 924 -0.80 -16.71 -8.93
N GLY A 925 -0.71 -17.03 -10.23
CA GLY A 925 -1.86 -17.10 -11.15
C GLY A 925 -3.06 -17.88 -10.59
N PRO A 926 -2.89 -19.15 -10.17
CA PRO A 926 -3.99 -19.96 -9.62
C PRO A 926 -4.60 -19.37 -8.34
N SER A 927 -3.76 -18.83 -7.45
CA SER A 927 -4.21 -18.18 -6.20
C SER A 927 -5.00 -16.92 -6.49
N ARG A 928 -4.63 -16.17 -7.54
CA ARG A 928 -5.29 -14.93 -7.96
C ARG A 928 -6.64 -15.20 -8.60
N GLU A 929 -6.72 -16.22 -9.47
CA GLU A 929 -8.00 -16.68 -10.01
C GLU A 929 -8.98 -17.10 -8.90
N LEU A 930 -8.51 -17.84 -7.88
CA LEU A 930 -9.33 -18.22 -6.73
C LEU A 930 -9.79 -17.00 -5.92
N LEU A 931 -8.95 -15.97 -5.76
CA LEU A 931 -9.33 -14.73 -5.07
C LEU A 931 -10.35 -13.94 -5.87
N ASP A 932 -10.17 -13.83 -7.19
CA ASP A 932 -11.11 -13.15 -8.07
C ASP A 932 -12.47 -13.86 -8.08
N GLN A 933 -12.48 -15.19 -8.13
CA GLN A 933 -13.70 -15.98 -7.96
C GLN A 933 -14.32 -15.81 -6.56
N ALA A 934 -13.52 -15.67 -5.50
CA ALA A 934 -14.03 -15.40 -4.15
C ALA A 934 -14.68 -14.02 -4.04
N VAL A 935 -14.08 -12.99 -4.65
CA VAL A 935 -14.63 -11.64 -4.72
C VAL A 935 -15.91 -11.63 -5.57
N GLU A 936 -15.91 -12.32 -6.70
CA GLU A 936 -17.11 -12.46 -7.53
C GLU A 936 -18.23 -13.19 -6.77
N ALA A 937 -17.94 -14.30 -6.10
CA ALA A 937 -18.88 -15.01 -5.24
C ALA A 937 -19.41 -14.12 -4.11
N LEU A 938 -18.58 -13.25 -3.53
CA LEU A 938 -19.00 -12.26 -2.53
C LEU A 938 -19.98 -11.24 -3.13
N THR A 939 -19.70 -10.71 -4.33
CA THR A 939 -20.59 -9.77 -5.03
C THR A 939 -21.91 -10.41 -5.47
N ARG A 940 -21.91 -11.73 -5.68
CA ARG A 940 -23.11 -12.54 -5.96
C ARG A 940 -23.79 -13.06 -4.69
N HIS A 941 -23.38 -12.59 -3.51
CA HIS A 941 -23.90 -12.98 -2.19
C HIS A 941 -23.78 -14.48 -1.84
N GLN A 942 -22.86 -15.20 -2.48
CA GLN A 942 -22.57 -16.60 -2.21
C GLN A 942 -21.51 -16.75 -1.11
N TYR A 943 -21.82 -16.29 0.10
CA TYR A 943 -20.84 -16.13 1.19
C TYR A 943 -20.08 -17.39 1.59
N ALA A 944 -20.73 -18.56 1.57
CA ALA A 944 -20.07 -19.83 1.89
C ALA A 944 -19.03 -20.22 0.82
N ILE A 945 -19.36 -20.00 -0.45
CA ILE A 945 -18.45 -20.25 -1.58
C ILE A 945 -17.30 -19.24 -1.54
N ALA A 946 -17.61 -17.96 -1.30
CA ALA A 946 -16.62 -16.90 -1.16
C ALA A 946 -15.61 -17.19 -0.04
N LEU A 947 -16.08 -17.64 1.13
CA LEU A 947 -15.22 -18.02 2.26
C LEU A 947 -14.28 -19.17 1.89
N GLU A 948 -14.80 -20.24 1.29
CA GLU A 948 -13.97 -21.41 0.93
C GLU A 948 -12.97 -21.10 -0.19
N LEU A 949 -13.36 -20.31 -1.19
CA LEU A 949 -12.45 -19.86 -2.25
C LEU A 949 -11.36 -18.93 -1.70
N ALA A 950 -11.70 -18.04 -0.76
CA ALA A 950 -10.73 -17.16 -0.11
C ALA A 950 -9.72 -17.96 0.74
N LYS A 951 -10.17 -18.96 1.51
CA LYS A 951 -9.26 -19.87 2.24
C LYS A 951 -8.32 -20.59 1.29
N LYS A 952 -8.85 -21.18 0.21
CA LYS A 952 -8.03 -21.89 -0.79
C LYS A 952 -7.01 -20.97 -1.45
N SER A 953 -7.38 -19.74 -1.78
CA SER A 953 -6.45 -18.73 -2.31
C SER A 953 -5.34 -18.39 -1.29
N SER A 954 -5.70 -18.20 -0.02
CA SER A 954 -4.77 -17.93 1.08
C SER A 954 -3.79 -19.08 1.33
N GLU A 955 -4.28 -20.33 1.32
CA GLU A 955 -3.47 -21.54 1.47
C GLU A 955 -2.52 -21.72 0.28
N THR A 956 -3.05 -21.63 -0.94
CA THR A 956 -2.26 -21.83 -2.17
C THR A 956 -1.16 -20.76 -2.31
N SER A 957 -1.46 -19.49 -2.04
CA SER A 957 -0.44 -18.42 -2.04
C SER A 957 0.63 -18.65 -0.97
N SER A 958 0.23 -19.07 0.24
CA SER A 958 1.19 -19.40 1.32
C SER A 958 2.09 -20.58 0.98
N GLU A 959 1.57 -21.60 0.30
CA GLU A 959 2.35 -22.76 -0.16
C GLU A 959 3.34 -22.40 -1.27
N VAL A 960 2.92 -21.61 -2.26
CA VAL A 960 3.82 -21.08 -3.30
C VAL A 960 4.95 -20.28 -2.66
N THR A 961 4.62 -19.38 -1.71
CA THR A 961 5.63 -18.60 -0.99
C THR A 961 6.64 -19.49 -0.28
N ARG A 962 6.17 -20.53 0.42
CA ARG A 962 7.02 -21.48 1.13
C ARG A 962 7.93 -22.26 0.17
N ASN A 963 7.37 -22.82 -0.90
CA ASN A 963 8.12 -23.70 -1.80
C ASN A 963 9.19 -22.95 -2.58
N THR A 964 8.89 -21.75 -3.07
CA THR A 964 9.86 -20.97 -3.83
C THR A 964 11.01 -20.47 -2.93
N ILE A 965 10.72 -19.96 -1.73
CA ILE A 965 11.77 -19.54 -0.77
C ILE A 965 12.67 -20.72 -0.39
N TRP A 966 12.09 -21.91 -0.22
CA TRP A 966 12.89 -23.10 0.03
C TRP A 966 13.78 -23.46 -1.17
N SER A 967 13.21 -23.47 -2.38
CA SER A 967 13.96 -23.81 -3.60
C SER A 967 15.10 -22.83 -3.88
N THR A 968 14.93 -21.54 -3.58
CA THR A 968 15.99 -20.54 -3.73
C THR A 968 17.10 -20.75 -2.70
N LEU A 969 16.77 -20.99 -1.43
CA LEU A 969 17.75 -21.33 -0.40
C LEU A 969 18.52 -22.60 -0.73
N GLU A 970 17.85 -23.63 -1.27
CA GLU A 970 18.47 -24.89 -1.68
C GLU A 970 19.42 -24.69 -2.87
N ARG A 971 19.01 -23.92 -3.89
CA ARG A 971 19.86 -23.56 -5.03
C ARG A 971 21.09 -22.75 -4.61
N PHE A 972 20.93 -21.80 -3.67
CA PHE A 972 22.07 -21.05 -3.15
C PHE A 972 23.03 -21.95 -2.36
N LYS A 973 22.50 -22.88 -1.56
CA LYS A 973 23.30 -23.87 -0.86
C LYS A 973 24.14 -24.72 -1.83
N GLU A 974 23.55 -25.23 -2.91
CA GLU A 974 24.28 -25.97 -3.94
C GLU A 974 25.34 -25.11 -4.65
N ARG A 975 25.03 -23.85 -4.98
CA ARG A 975 25.99 -22.91 -5.59
C ARG A 975 27.17 -22.64 -4.67
N ILE A 976 26.91 -22.47 -3.38
CA ILE A 976 27.94 -22.28 -2.35
C ILE A 976 28.81 -23.52 -2.24
N ASP A 977 28.22 -24.72 -2.10
CA ASP A 977 28.98 -25.98 -2.01
C ASP A 977 29.92 -26.15 -3.21
N ARG A 978 29.44 -25.82 -4.42
CA ARG A 978 30.28 -25.82 -5.63
C ARG A 978 31.40 -24.80 -5.56
N ALA A 979 31.10 -23.55 -5.23
CA ALA A 979 32.09 -22.48 -5.23
C ALA A 979 33.13 -22.64 -4.08
N THR A 980 32.74 -23.25 -2.96
CA THR A 980 33.65 -23.69 -1.89
C THR A 980 34.57 -24.82 -2.38
N SER A 981 34.06 -25.77 -3.18
CA SER A 981 34.89 -26.81 -3.81
C SER A 981 35.90 -26.27 -4.85
N GLU A 982 35.59 -25.12 -5.46
CA GLU A 982 36.46 -24.41 -6.40
C GLU A 982 37.46 -23.45 -5.72
N GLY A 983 37.49 -23.41 -4.38
CA GLY A 983 38.47 -22.61 -3.61
C GLY A 983 38.14 -21.11 -3.51
N ALA A 984 36.90 -20.69 -3.75
CA ALA A 984 36.48 -19.31 -3.51
C ALA A 984 36.24 -19.04 -2.01
N SER A 985 36.57 -17.83 -1.54
CA SER A 985 36.33 -17.42 -0.15
C SER A 985 34.91 -16.83 0.00
N ILE A 986 33.96 -17.63 0.50
CA ILE A 986 32.51 -17.29 0.50
C ILE A 986 31.85 -17.37 1.90
N GLY A 987 32.63 -17.28 2.98
CA GLY A 987 32.12 -17.50 4.34
C GLY A 987 30.97 -16.59 4.79
N THR A 988 30.80 -15.41 4.19
CA THR A 988 29.65 -14.53 4.44
C THR A 988 28.37 -15.07 3.81
N ALA A 989 28.42 -15.56 2.56
CA ALA A 989 27.28 -16.15 1.88
C ALA A 989 26.85 -17.48 2.55
N GLU A 990 27.81 -18.30 3.00
CA GLU A 990 27.54 -19.54 3.77
C GLU A 990 26.70 -19.26 5.02
N ARG A 991 27.06 -18.21 5.76
CA ARG A 991 26.32 -17.79 6.96
C ARG A 991 24.93 -17.25 6.61
N CYS A 992 24.82 -16.43 5.57
CA CYS A 992 23.52 -15.90 5.13
C CYS A 992 22.53 -17.01 4.73
N VAL A 993 22.97 -18.06 4.03
CA VAL A 993 22.10 -19.20 3.70
C VAL A 993 21.72 -20.01 4.95
N ALA A 994 22.67 -20.25 5.86
CA ALA A 994 22.38 -20.97 7.10
C ALA A 994 21.36 -20.23 7.97
N ASP A 995 21.54 -18.91 8.15
CA ASP A 995 20.60 -18.06 8.88
C ASP A 995 19.24 -17.96 8.15
N GLY A 996 19.25 -17.95 6.80
CA GLY A 996 18.05 -17.97 5.96
C GLY A 996 17.24 -19.25 6.13
N VAL A 997 17.89 -20.42 6.17
CA VAL A 997 17.26 -21.72 6.44
C VAL A 997 16.70 -21.77 7.86
N ALA A 998 17.40 -21.21 8.86
CA ALA A 998 16.89 -21.11 10.22
C ALA A 998 15.62 -20.23 10.29
N ALA A 999 15.65 -19.05 9.66
CA ALA A 999 14.49 -18.16 9.60
C ALA A 999 13.29 -18.79 8.87
N PHE A 1000 13.54 -19.60 7.85
CA PHE A 1000 12.51 -20.36 7.15
C PHE A 1000 11.83 -21.40 8.05
N ASN A 1001 12.63 -22.16 8.81
CA ASN A 1001 12.11 -23.15 9.76
C ASN A 1001 11.29 -22.50 10.89
N ASP A 1002 11.64 -21.27 11.29
CA ASP A 1002 10.90 -20.44 12.25
C ASP A 1002 9.62 -19.81 11.66
N LYS A 1003 9.27 -20.11 10.40
CA LYS A 1003 8.15 -19.50 9.65
C LYS A 1003 8.28 -17.98 9.44
N ARG A 1004 9.50 -17.42 9.57
CA ARG A 1004 9.81 -16.02 9.27
C ARG A 1004 10.23 -15.88 7.80
N TYR A 1005 9.27 -16.08 6.90
CA TYR A 1005 9.53 -16.16 5.46
C TYR A 1005 10.12 -14.88 4.87
N GLN A 1006 9.74 -13.70 5.37
CA GLN A 1006 10.33 -12.42 4.94
C GLN A 1006 11.82 -12.30 5.33
N ASP A 1007 12.18 -12.75 6.54
CA ASP A 1007 13.58 -12.77 6.97
C ASP A 1007 14.39 -13.79 6.16
N ALA A 1008 13.83 -14.97 5.92
CA ALA A 1008 14.46 -16.02 5.13
C ALA A 1008 14.78 -15.56 3.71
N LEU A 1009 13.84 -14.84 3.07
CA LEU A 1009 14.05 -14.31 1.73
C LEU A 1009 15.06 -13.17 1.69
N ARG A 1010 15.00 -12.25 2.66
CA ARG A 1010 16.01 -11.18 2.78
C ARG A 1010 17.42 -11.74 2.89
N LEU A 1011 17.59 -12.80 3.68
CA LEU A 1011 18.87 -13.50 3.86
C LEU A 1011 19.29 -14.25 2.57
N ALA A 1012 18.34 -14.80 1.82
CA ALA A 1012 18.60 -15.39 0.50
C ALA A 1012 19.09 -14.33 -0.52
N MET A 1013 18.47 -13.15 -0.56
CA MET A 1013 18.93 -12.04 -1.42
C MET A 1013 20.31 -11.52 -1.00
N GLN A 1014 20.58 -11.42 0.30
CA GLN A 1014 21.92 -11.06 0.79
C GLN A 1014 22.98 -12.09 0.38
N CYS A 1015 22.63 -13.38 0.41
CA CYS A 1015 23.50 -14.42 -0.12
C CYS A 1015 23.82 -14.21 -1.60
N GLU A 1016 22.82 -13.89 -2.43
CA GLU A 1016 23.04 -13.64 -3.87
C GLU A 1016 24.02 -12.49 -4.11
N VAL A 1017 23.84 -11.37 -3.41
CA VAL A 1017 24.73 -10.20 -3.53
C VAL A 1017 26.16 -10.55 -3.12
N GLU A 1018 26.34 -11.32 -2.04
CA GLU A 1018 27.65 -11.74 -1.58
C GLU A 1018 28.31 -12.76 -2.54
N MET A 1019 27.51 -13.64 -3.17
CA MET A 1019 28.00 -14.55 -4.22
C MET A 1019 28.44 -13.79 -5.46
N ASP A 1020 27.63 -12.85 -5.96
CA ASP A 1020 27.96 -12.05 -7.14
C ASP A 1020 29.19 -11.17 -6.88
N ARG A 1021 29.34 -10.65 -5.66
CA ARG A 1021 30.55 -9.92 -5.25
C ARG A 1021 31.80 -10.81 -5.30
N ALA A 1022 31.71 -12.04 -4.81
CA ALA A 1022 32.82 -12.99 -4.87
C ALA A 1022 33.17 -13.41 -6.31
N GLU A 1023 32.17 -13.65 -7.16
CA GLU A 1023 32.35 -13.94 -8.58
C GLU A 1023 32.99 -12.76 -9.33
N LEU A 1024 32.53 -11.53 -9.08
CA LEU A 1024 33.09 -10.31 -9.67
C LEU A 1024 34.55 -10.09 -9.25
N GLN A 1025 34.88 -10.29 -7.97
CA GLN A 1025 36.27 -10.19 -7.50
C GLN A 1025 37.19 -11.16 -8.24
N ARG A 1026 36.73 -12.40 -8.46
CA ARG A 1026 37.47 -13.41 -9.24
C ARG A 1026 37.64 -13.00 -10.69
N GLU A 1027 36.58 -12.51 -11.34
CA GLU A 1027 36.64 -12.10 -12.75
C GLU A 1027 37.55 -10.89 -12.97
N VAL A 1028 37.45 -9.86 -12.13
CA VAL A 1028 38.28 -8.65 -12.22
C VAL A 1028 39.73 -8.97 -11.91
N GLY A 1029 39.99 -9.75 -10.86
CA GLY A 1029 41.35 -10.18 -10.50
C GLY A 1029 42.03 -10.99 -11.60
N SER A 1030 41.33 -11.97 -12.17
CA SER A 1030 41.88 -12.79 -13.28
C SER A 1030 42.16 -11.98 -14.55
N LYS A 1031 41.22 -11.13 -14.98
CA LYS A 1031 41.41 -10.25 -16.14
C LYS A 1031 42.58 -9.27 -15.95
N ALA A 1032 42.75 -8.74 -14.73
CA ALA A 1032 43.85 -7.83 -14.43
C ALA A 1032 45.20 -8.53 -14.50
N VAL A 1033 45.32 -9.74 -13.95
CA VAL A 1033 46.54 -10.56 -14.05
C VAL A 1033 46.84 -10.93 -15.50
N ASP A 1034 45.84 -11.34 -16.27
CA ASP A 1034 46.00 -11.64 -17.71
C ASP A 1034 46.46 -10.39 -18.50
N MET A 1035 45.89 -9.22 -18.19
CA MET A 1035 46.28 -7.96 -18.82
C MET A 1035 47.69 -7.52 -18.41
N ALA A 1036 48.06 -7.68 -17.14
CA ALA A 1036 49.41 -7.41 -16.65
C ALA A 1036 50.44 -8.28 -17.36
N ARG A 1037 50.13 -9.58 -17.56
CA ARG A 1037 50.96 -10.50 -18.33
C ARG A 1037 51.11 -10.07 -19.78
N ARG A 1038 50.01 -9.73 -20.46
CA ARG A 1038 50.07 -9.24 -21.86
C ARG A 1038 50.88 -7.96 -21.98
N LYS A 1039 50.68 -6.99 -21.08
CA LYS A 1039 51.45 -5.74 -21.08
C LYS A 1039 52.93 -5.98 -20.82
N TYR A 1040 53.26 -6.95 -19.98
CA TYR A 1040 54.64 -7.37 -19.76
C TYR A 1040 55.25 -7.99 -21.03
N ASP A 1041 54.52 -8.88 -21.72
CA ASP A 1041 54.96 -9.50 -22.97
C ASP A 1041 55.13 -8.43 -24.08
N GLU A 1042 54.19 -7.50 -24.23
CA GLU A 1042 54.28 -6.36 -25.16
C GLU A 1042 55.46 -5.43 -24.84
N ALA A 1043 55.67 -5.10 -23.56
CA ALA A 1043 56.81 -4.30 -23.14
C ALA A 1043 58.15 -5.02 -23.42
N ALA A 1044 58.20 -6.34 -23.27
CA ALA A 1044 59.37 -7.13 -23.61
C ALA A 1044 59.66 -7.14 -25.13
N GLU A 1045 58.62 -7.16 -25.98
CA GLU A 1045 58.77 -7.03 -27.44
C GLU A 1045 59.27 -5.63 -27.86
N GLU A 1046 58.91 -4.58 -27.11
CA GLU A 1046 59.42 -3.21 -27.30
C GLU A 1046 60.85 -3.00 -26.77
N GLY A 1047 61.47 -4.05 -26.21
CA GLY A 1047 62.83 -4.02 -25.69
C GLY A 1047 62.95 -3.54 -24.25
N ILE A 1048 61.85 -3.48 -23.49
CA ILE A 1048 61.83 -3.14 -22.06
C ILE A 1048 61.98 -4.42 -21.23
N SER A 1049 63.16 -4.67 -20.68
CA SER A 1049 63.43 -5.84 -19.83
C SER A 1049 63.71 -5.44 -18.39
N SER A 1050 62.69 -5.53 -17.52
CA SER A 1050 62.81 -5.28 -16.07
C SER A 1050 62.50 -6.53 -15.25
N GLU A 1051 63.42 -6.90 -14.37
CA GLU A 1051 63.26 -8.05 -13.44
C GLU A 1051 62.22 -7.76 -12.35
N ALA A 1052 62.05 -6.48 -11.98
CA ALA A 1052 61.06 -6.06 -10.97
C ALA A 1052 59.63 -6.27 -11.47
N VAL A 1053 59.34 -5.87 -12.71
CA VAL A 1053 58.02 -6.07 -13.34
C VAL A 1053 57.70 -7.56 -13.47
N ARG A 1054 58.69 -8.38 -13.85
CA ARG A 1054 58.53 -9.84 -13.94
C ARG A 1054 58.14 -10.48 -12.61
N ARG A 1055 58.73 -10.03 -11.50
CA ARG A 1055 58.38 -10.53 -10.15
C ARG A 1055 56.96 -10.13 -9.76
N LEU A 1056 56.55 -8.89 -10.01
CA LEU A 1056 55.20 -8.42 -9.70
C LEU A 1056 54.12 -9.20 -10.45
N VAL A 1057 54.32 -9.48 -11.75
CA VAL A 1057 53.40 -10.31 -12.54
C VAL A 1057 53.35 -11.75 -11.99
N SER A 1058 54.50 -12.34 -11.66
CA SER A 1058 54.55 -13.69 -11.07
C SER A 1058 53.89 -13.77 -9.69
N GLU A 1059 54.06 -12.77 -8.82
CA GLU A 1059 53.40 -12.69 -7.52
C GLU A 1059 51.88 -12.54 -7.67
N ALA A 1060 51.42 -11.75 -8.65
CA ALA A 1060 50.01 -11.60 -8.96
C ALA A 1060 49.37 -12.92 -9.43
N GLU A 1061 50.07 -13.70 -10.27
CA GLU A 1061 49.65 -15.04 -10.69
C GLU A 1061 49.58 -16.02 -9.49
N ASP A 1062 50.56 -15.97 -8.59
CA ASP A 1062 50.64 -16.84 -7.41
C ASP A 1062 49.52 -16.54 -6.39
N LEU A 1063 49.16 -15.26 -6.24
CA LEU A 1063 48.04 -14.82 -5.40
C LEU A 1063 46.68 -15.20 -6.02
N LEU A 1064 46.58 -15.16 -7.35
CA LEU A 1064 45.39 -15.62 -8.08
C LEU A 1064 45.16 -17.12 -7.86
N LEU A 1065 46.21 -17.94 -7.94
CA LEU A 1065 46.16 -19.38 -7.67
C LEU A 1065 45.76 -19.70 -6.22
N LYS A 1066 46.07 -18.82 -5.28
CA LYS A 1066 45.70 -18.94 -3.85
C LYS A 1066 44.31 -18.38 -3.53
N GLY A 1067 43.54 -17.93 -4.53
CA GLY A 1067 42.18 -17.40 -4.35
C GLY A 1067 42.11 -16.01 -3.71
N LYS A 1068 43.24 -15.28 -3.62
CA LYS A 1068 43.31 -13.92 -3.06
C LYS A 1068 43.14 -12.86 -4.14
N TYR A 1069 41.93 -12.79 -4.69
CA TYR A 1069 41.65 -12.02 -5.91
C TYR A 1069 41.91 -10.51 -5.79
N VAL A 1070 41.66 -9.91 -4.63
CA VAL A 1070 41.92 -8.48 -4.39
C VAL A 1070 43.42 -8.19 -4.32
N ASP A 1071 44.19 -9.03 -3.64
CA ASP A 1071 45.65 -8.87 -3.54
C ASP A 1071 46.32 -9.09 -4.91
N ALA A 1072 45.83 -10.08 -5.68
CA ALA A 1072 46.27 -10.33 -7.05
C ALA A 1072 46.02 -9.14 -7.99
N LEU A 1073 44.84 -8.51 -7.88
CA LEU A 1073 44.50 -7.29 -8.62
C LEU A 1073 45.48 -6.15 -8.31
N SER A 1074 45.78 -5.90 -7.03
CA SER A 1074 46.72 -4.85 -6.61
C SER A 1074 48.11 -5.08 -7.20
N LYS A 1075 48.64 -6.31 -7.14
CA LYS A 1075 49.94 -6.65 -7.73
C LYS A 1075 49.96 -6.56 -9.25
N ALA A 1076 48.87 -6.90 -9.92
CA ALA A 1076 48.71 -6.71 -11.36
C ALA A 1076 48.75 -5.23 -11.75
N LEU A 1077 48.10 -4.35 -10.98
CA LEU A 1077 48.13 -2.90 -11.22
C LEU A 1077 49.52 -2.30 -10.99
N GLU A 1078 50.18 -2.66 -9.88
CA GLU A 1078 51.56 -2.22 -9.58
C GLU A 1078 52.53 -2.56 -10.72
N SER A 1079 52.38 -3.73 -11.36
CA SER A 1079 53.21 -4.11 -12.51
C SER A 1079 53.01 -3.21 -13.73
N GLY A 1080 51.76 -2.73 -13.96
CA GLY A 1080 51.43 -1.86 -15.07
C GLY A 1080 51.97 -0.44 -14.87
N ASP A 1081 51.92 0.07 -13.64
CA ASP A 1081 52.47 1.39 -13.28
C ASP A 1081 54.00 1.40 -13.46
N GLU A 1082 54.70 0.33 -13.10
CA GLU A 1082 56.15 0.26 -13.30
C GLU A 1082 56.56 0.18 -14.77
N ILE A 1083 55.79 -0.51 -15.62
CA ILE A 1083 56.00 -0.49 -17.07
C ILE A 1083 55.86 0.95 -17.61
N HIS A 1084 54.88 1.70 -17.11
CA HIS A 1084 54.66 3.09 -17.52
C HIS A 1084 55.84 3.99 -17.14
N ILE A 1085 56.35 3.88 -15.91
CA ILE A 1085 57.50 4.66 -15.44
C ILE A 1085 58.75 4.41 -16.30
N ILE A 1086 58.99 3.14 -16.68
CA ILE A 1086 60.13 2.79 -17.53
C ILE A 1086 59.95 3.36 -18.96
N ARG A 1087 58.76 3.28 -19.54
CA ARG A 1087 58.46 3.88 -20.86
C ARG A 1087 58.70 5.39 -20.86
N GLU A 1088 58.18 6.09 -19.87
CA GLU A 1088 58.36 7.53 -19.74
C GLU A 1088 59.85 7.92 -19.60
N SER A 1089 60.63 7.12 -18.87
CA SER A 1089 62.08 7.34 -18.74
C SER A 1089 62.86 7.14 -20.05
N ILE A 1090 62.46 6.16 -20.87
CA ILE A 1090 63.04 5.93 -22.21
C ILE A 1090 62.71 7.10 -23.14
N ASP A 1091 61.45 7.54 -23.15
CA ASP A 1091 60.99 8.61 -24.03
C ASP A 1091 61.66 9.95 -23.70
N ASN A 1092 61.76 10.29 -22.41
CA ASN A 1092 62.46 11.49 -21.97
C ASN A 1092 63.94 11.49 -22.39
N ALA A 1093 64.64 10.37 -22.22
CA ALA A 1093 66.05 10.27 -22.61
C ALA A 1093 66.24 10.29 -24.14
N ARG A 1094 65.29 9.78 -24.92
CA ARG A 1094 65.30 9.88 -26.40
C ARG A 1094 65.09 11.31 -26.87
N ILE A 1095 64.18 12.05 -26.23
CA ILE A 1095 63.95 13.48 -26.54
C ILE A 1095 65.22 14.29 -26.25
N GLU A 1096 65.84 14.12 -25.08
CA GLU A 1096 67.10 14.79 -24.73
C GLU A 1096 68.23 14.42 -25.72
N LEU A 1097 68.35 13.14 -26.09
CA LEU A 1097 69.31 12.68 -27.08
C LEU A 1097 69.10 13.31 -28.45
N SER A 1098 67.85 13.45 -28.91
CA SER A 1098 67.54 14.15 -30.18
C SER A 1098 67.98 15.62 -30.18
N SER A 1099 67.82 16.29 -29.04
CA SER A 1099 68.19 17.70 -28.89
C SER A 1099 69.71 17.88 -28.92
N VAL A 1100 70.43 17.03 -28.17
CA VAL A 1100 71.90 17.05 -28.13
C VAL A 1100 72.50 16.65 -29.49
N THR A 1101 71.94 15.65 -30.18
CA THR A 1101 72.39 15.29 -31.53
C THR A 1101 72.15 16.41 -32.54
N GLU A 1102 71.03 17.14 -32.46
CA GLU A 1102 70.81 18.32 -33.30
C GLU A 1102 71.82 19.44 -33.01
N GLN A 1103 72.18 19.67 -31.74
CA GLN A 1103 73.24 20.61 -31.36
C GLN A 1103 74.59 20.20 -31.98
N VAL A 1104 74.97 18.92 -31.87
CA VAL A 1104 76.21 18.39 -32.45
C VAL A 1104 76.21 18.48 -33.99
N GLU A 1105 75.10 18.18 -34.66
CA GLU A 1105 74.98 18.33 -36.12
C GLU A 1105 75.13 19.79 -36.58
N ARG A 1106 74.62 20.75 -35.81
CA ARG A 1106 74.79 22.19 -36.12
C ARG A 1106 76.26 22.59 -36.06
N LEU A 1107 77.02 22.11 -35.07
CA LEU A 1107 78.47 22.35 -34.98
C LEU A 1107 79.21 21.74 -36.18
N ARG A 1108 78.84 20.51 -36.57
CA ARG A 1108 79.40 19.83 -37.74
C ARG A 1108 79.18 20.62 -39.04
N LYS A 1109 78.03 21.26 -39.22
CA LYS A 1109 77.73 22.10 -40.40
C LYS A 1109 78.57 23.38 -40.48
N VAL A 1110 79.09 23.87 -39.36
CA VAL A 1110 79.96 25.06 -39.29
C VAL A 1110 81.45 24.67 -39.44
N GLY A 1111 81.77 23.38 -39.56
CA GLY A 1111 83.12 22.88 -39.83
C GLY A 1111 83.95 22.59 -38.57
N ILE A 1112 83.32 22.52 -37.39
CA ILE A 1112 83.97 22.19 -36.11
C ILE A 1112 84.09 20.66 -35.98
N ASP A 1113 85.21 20.17 -35.45
CA ASP A 1113 85.42 18.73 -35.19
C ASP A 1113 84.55 18.25 -34.01
N THR A 1114 83.61 17.35 -34.28
CA THR A 1114 82.63 16.82 -33.30
C THR A 1114 82.94 15.42 -32.80
N THR A 1115 84.09 14.83 -33.15
CA THR A 1115 84.42 13.42 -32.86
C THR A 1115 84.21 13.01 -31.40
N GLN A 1116 84.59 13.86 -30.44
CA GLN A 1116 84.41 13.58 -29.00
C GLN A 1116 82.93 13.62 -28.56
N CYS A 1117 82.09 14.45 -29.19
CA CYS A 1117 80.66 14.46 -28.92
C CYS A 1117 79.98 13.23 -29.52
N ASP A 1118 80.45 12.76 -30.68
CA ASP A 1118 79.94 11.55 -31.33
C ASP A 1118 80.21 10.30 -30.47
N GLU A 1119 81.42 10.17 -29.89
CA GLU A 1119 81.73 9.10 -28.92
C GLU A 1119 80.80 9.12 -27.69
N MET A 1120 80.44 10.32 -27.20
CA MET A 1120 79.51 10.45 -26.08
C MET A 1120 78.07 10.10 -26.45
N VAL A 1121 77.62 10.43 -27.66
CA VAL A 1121 76.32 10.02 -28.21
C VAL A 1121 76.23 8.50 -28.35
N ASP A 1122 77.30 7.85 -28.83
CA ASP A 1122 77.37 6.39 -28.93
C ASP A 1122 77.29 5.73 -27.54
N MET A 1123 77.98 6.28 -26.53
CA MET A 1123 77.86 5.81 -25.14
C MET A 1123 76.43 5.97 -24.59
N VAL A 1124 75.73 7.05 -24.93
CA VAL A 1124 74.32 7.23 -24.53
C VAL A 1124 73.45 6.15 -25.16
N HIS A 1125 73.63 5.84 -26.44
CA HIS A 1125 72.92 4.73 -27.09
C HIS A 1125 73.19 3.38 -26.40
N GLU A 1126 74.43 3.13 -25.99
CA GLU A 1126 74.79 1.93 -25.21
C GLU A 1126 74.10 1.90 -23.83
N PHE A 1127 74.09 3.01 -23.09
CA PHE A 1127 73.44 3.08 -21.78
C PHE A 1127 71.91 2.95 -21.87
N LEU A 1128 71.29 3.50 -22.92
CA LEU A 1128 69.85 3.33 -23.17
C LEU A 1128 69.51 1.88 -23.50
N SER A 1129 70.36 1.18 -24.25
CA SER A 1129 70.18 -0.25 -24.55
C SER A 1129 70.29 -1.14 -23.31
N ARG A 1130 70.95 -0.66 -22.25
CA ARG A 1130 71.12 -1.35 -20.95
C ARG A 1130 70.18 -0.85 -19.85
N HIS A 1131 69.24 0.05 -20.18
CA HIS A 1131 68.33 0.69 -19.22
C HIS A 1131 69.02 1.43 -18.06
N GLU A 1132 70.26 1.90 -18.24
CA GLU A 1132 70.99 2.68 -17.24
C GLU A 1132 70.67 4.18 -17.37
N PHE A 1133 69.42 4.56 -17.13
CA PHE A 1133 68.89 5.90 -17.45
C PHE A 1133 69.63 7.06 -16.77
N ALA A 1134 70.10 6.87 -15.52
CA ALA A 1134 70.88 7.89 -14.82
C ALA A 1134 72.23 8.16 -15.50
N LYS A 1135 72.91 7.10 -15.97
CA LYS A 1135 74.18 7.23 -16.70
C LYS A 1135 73.98 7.76 -18.11
N ALA A 1136 72.90 7.38 -18.78
CA ALA A 1136 72.51 7.94 -20.07
C ALA A 1136 72.29 9.46 -19.97
N LYS A 1137 71.58 9.91 -18.92
CA LYS A 1137 71.35 11.34 -18.65
C LYS A 1137 72.65 12.10 -18.33
N ASP A 1138 73.52 11.54 -17.50
CA ASP A 1138 74.83 12.15 -17.21
C ASP A 1138 75.70 12.27 -18.46
N ALA A 1139 75.71 11.24 -19.33
CA ALA A 1139 76.45 11.26 -20.58
C ALA A 1139 75.87 12.26 -21.58
N LEU A 1140 74.53 12.40 -21.65
CA LEU A 1140 73.86 13.43 -22.45
C LEU A 1140 74.22 14.85 -21.98
N HIS A 1141 74.23 15.07 -20.67
CA HIS A 1141 74.56 16.38 -20.11
C HIS A 1141 76.01 16.76 -20.42
N ARG A 1142 76.96 15.84 -20.23
CA ARG A 1142 78.37 16.04 -20.59
C ARG A 1142 78.57 16.28 -22.08
N CYS A 1143 77.83 15.58 -22.93
CA CYS A 1143 77.88 15.78 -24.37
C CYS A 1143 77.40 17.19 -24.76
N SER A 1144 76.31 17.67 -24.15
CA SER A 1144 75.80 19.03 -24.35
C SER A 1144 76.77 20.10 -23.85
N GLU A 1145 77.33 19.95 -22.65
CA GLU A 1145 78.36 20.87 -22.12
C GLU A 1145 79.59 20.91 -23.05
N LYS A 1146 80.03 19.75 -23.54
CA LYS A 1146 81.16 19.67 -24.46
C LYS A 1146 80.86 20.30 -25.82
N ALA A 1147 79.66 20.13 -26.34
CA ALA A 1147 79.20 20.77 -27.57
C ALA A 1147 79.20 22.31 -27.42
N VAL A 1148 78.77 22.83 -26.28
CA VAL A 1148 78.82 24.28 -25.97
C VAL A 1148 80.27 24.77 -25.88
N LEU A 1149 81.15 24.05 -25.19
CA LEU A 1149 82.57 24.40 -25.10
C LEU A 1149 83.26 24.42 -26.48
N LEU A 1150 82.98 23.44 -27.34
CA LEU A 1150 83.51 23.41 -28.72
C LEU A 1150 83.03 24.62 -29.54
N PHE A 1151 81.80 25.08 -29.32
CA PHE A 1151 81.29 26.29 -29.95
C PHE A 1151 82.00 27.55 -29.42
N GLU A 1152 82.15 27.68 -28.11
CA GLU A 1152 82.83 28.83 -27.49
C GLU A 1152 84.31 28.92 -27.88
N ASP A 1153 85.03 27.80 -27.92
CA ASP A 1153 86.42 27.74 -28.37
C ASP A 1153 86.54 28.14 -29.85
N SER A 1154 85.59 27.73 -30.70
CA SER A 1154 85.57 28.13 -32.12
C SER A 1154 85.33 29.63 -32.35
N ILE A 1155 84.62 30.30 -31.43
CA ILE A 1155 84.43 31.76 -31.46
C ILE A 1155 85.72 32.49 -31.06
N ASN A 1156 86.51 31.90 -30.15
CA ASN A 1156 87.77 32.48 -29.69
C ASN A 1156 88.93 32.29 -30.69
N GLU A 1157 88.83 31.35 -31.63
CA GLU A 1157 89.81 31.12 -32.71
C GLU A 1157 89.60 32.00 -33.96
N VAL A 1158 88.48 32.72 -34.06
CA VAL A 1158 88.14 33.69 -35.14
C VAL A 1158 88.43 35.11 -34.70
#